data_AF-A0A239R0T6-F1
#
_entry.id   AF-A0A239R0T6-F1
#
_cell.length_a   1.000
_cell.length_b   1.000
_cell.length_c   1.000
_cell.angle_alpha   90.00
_cell.angle_beta   90.00
_cell.angle_gamma   90.00
#
_symmetry.space_group_name_H-M   'P 1'
#
loop_
_entity.id
_entity.type
_entity.pdbx_description
1 polymer ?
#
loop_
_entity_poly.entity_id
_entity_poly.type
_entity_poly.pdbx_seq_one_letter_code
_entity_poly.pdbx_strand_id
1 'polypeptide(L)'
;MKENEVIEEKNLYGGPEEFLGSPQEKAQKIYDIYNSIDSIKDKIDFIIRVDTYYQNIDDVPDVEMNVVDRIKNQFKDQYIIKGNEDTHREVYQAAGRIMSENAEQVVKSTNIYTSIFNDDEEELKQQKAHYLAENSSAGLKNGNMKGFIVLELNDAYRNTQSIRDKMWEDSGLNENSTMEDYARVCRIPDSEVQSFLDKCKAERNTNLYAFFREEHPAYAENIVYKIQEEILVQRAYQWQVQGHKFNLAQTEKTEDVKAAVDTEFYSIGKEGNKHPQFNAWINISGNAMGMEFRNQGFNDNKKDFIYNDINKYDFQENIKESSEKRIGGSTQKAYPWAFTDRYTDLSLKQQNEFNHDTNWNVTKKAENAHRSAARFLKLYSNRYSKVMDGNRSTSHFMLFTMWALGTQSDITVENMEHLDTRMDLMDRFAKFCEDYPTIGATTEQQYTASVKKWGEVILRATEKVKNYKMPEGDYSDPEVMNKYIRRNYLINHMCVDFMQDKNRIFENKDLGVNGNQVMEEHMGGRNWDETLSFWTKLQDTYAFFDTGYEKCPPLNQGSQFFGSAAPKIACNRDIAIDVFNRMAGKTITEGIEAAGIVCVFGMNTAIKMDCSSLDERTVLKSLNRKDKNGLKKQLGKILIKTYKESINSANETVSSNAKNFFNNLEYDALMNQVKSLQDTKQATLDFLNSKEKYNINESMKTPSGWISGKMNQLFGDNYRTALVDADIRKEEAFLINGKSPETLWGKKYQGLDENLKWKCYQVEIMKKIAEGNSDIKVRDVTYGMNGKAKPGRFLSVVKKVPEIQRLNGAFEVYKKGMKDITGELKKIKTQLLQTHPDAETLEKAEQEIGKVGTRLFQNMETTLNESIKTLEDEYTTPEEIRKSLLAYKKAADNYYKERYSRFGKRDDRGRIRLEQADNGRKAAPNLLKIYDDLRMGLKSDMICGDSHTFANGSEKEIELILRHYGDGLESVYHLNETKPSENEIDASYNNLKIMSTQKVTISNLISSKVESMGKDLTKITQNSKKTDEPYDAALTFYTDIFIEKMDAPDADQNTLQQLQTEIENQFRDGSFEKKVERLSKNSLFKELLKQGRGLNFKEWKKIETNTDKAVTAIQNNINETMTEYPDIAGYIMEGRNAANAANAGGVNAADPEAAARKMEESYKRLGELVSKQLLADPSNRVLVQAIEAGKLKFEDVQKNVIESLKKQKTLHGKNFNKERLAEKIRNGNLKKKVKESVLEKTKETVKRRPAPARISPKL
;
A
#
# COMPACT_ATOMS: atom_id res chain seq x y z
N MET A 1 -39.36 -11.68 16.09
CA MET A 1 -39.33 -12.14 17.49
C MET A 1 -39.39 -10.92 18.40
N LYS A 2 -40.23 -10.96 19.43
CA LYS A 2 -40.42 -9.84 20.36
C LYS A 2 -39.21 -9.77 21.31
N GLU A 3 -38.69 -8.58 21.55
CA GLU A 3 -37.63 -8.24 22.54
C GLU A 3 -37.82 -8.92 23.91
N ASN A 4 -39.04 -9.34 24.25
CA ASN A 4 -39.38 -9.93 25.54
C ASN A 4 -38.76 -11.32 25.83
N GLU A 5 -38.45 -12.15 24.82
CA GLU A 5 -37.80 -13.45 25.09
C GLU A 5 -36.30 -13.32 25.36
N VAL A 6 -35.64 -12.29 24.82
CA VAL A 6 -34.23 -11.96 25.12
C VAL A 6 -34.11 -11.33 26.52
N ILE A 7 -35.19 -10.74 27.04
CA ILE A 7 -35.24 -10.14 28.39
C ILE A 7 -35.47 -11.21 29.46
N GLU A 8 -36.18 -12.31 29.19
CA GLU A 8 -36.39 -13.36 30.19
C GLU A 8 -35.13 -14.17 30.53
N GLU A 9 -34.17 -14.31 29.60
CA GLU A 9 -32.85 -14.91 29.91
C GLU A 9 -31.96 -14.03 30.80
N LYS A 10 -32.19 -12.70 30.84
CA LYS A 10 -31.49 -11.81 31.79
C LYS A 10 -31.88 -12.06 33.25
N ASN A 11 -33.04 -12.68 33.51
CA ASN A 11 -33.60 -12.82 34.86
C ASN A 11 -33.34 -14.18 35.53
N LEU A 12 -32.75 -15.16 34.85
CA LEU A 12 -32.60 -16.52 35.39
C LEU A 12 -31.35 -16.75 36.26
N TYR A 13 -30.40 -15.81 36.30
CA TYR A 13 -29.14 -15.97 37.05
C TYR A 13 -28.63 -14.63 37.60
N GLY A 14 -29.22 -14.15 38.71
CA GLY A 14 -28.78 -13.01 39.54
C GLY A 14 -27.70 -12.11 38.91
N GLY A 15 -28.12 -11.24 37.99
CA GLY A 15 -27.20 -10.38 37.26
C GLY A 15 -26.55 -9.31 38.15
N PRO A 16 -25.47 -8.66 37.71
CA PRO A 16 -24.82 -7.56 38.43
C PRO A 16 -25.70 -6.32 38.69
N GLU A 17 -26.94 -6.35 38.22
CA GLU A 17 -27.98 -5.38 38.57
C GLU A 17 -28.34 -5.42 40.08
N GLU A 18 -27.98 -6.49 40.81
CA GLU A 18 -28.05 -6.57 42.28
C GLU A 18 -26.94 -5.76 43.01
N PHE A 19 -25.96 -5.21 42.27
CA PHE A 19 -24.96 -4.29 42.83
C PHE A 19 -25.50 -2.86 42.80
N LEU A 20 -26.45 -2.55 43.68
CA LEU A 20 -26.82 -1.16 43.97
C LEU A 20 -25.69 -0.49 44.76
N GLY A 21 -25.17 0.63 44.29
CA GLY A 21 -24.09 1.38 44.93
C GLY A 21 -23.26 2.22 43.95
N SER A 22 -22.36 3.02 44.50
CA SER A 22 -21.29 3.71 43.76
C SER A 22 -20.36 2.70 43.07
N PRO A 23 -19.64 3.08 41.99
CA PRO A 23 -18.70 2.19 41.31
C PRO A 23 -17.69 1.50 42.23
N GLN A 24 -17.25 2.21 43.28
CA GLN A 24 -16.35 1.68 44.31
C GLN A 24 -17.03 0.60 45.17
N GLU A 25 -18.28 0.79 45.58
CA GLU A 25 -19.05 -0.20 46.34
C GLU A 25 -19.34 -1.45 45.49
N LYS A 26 -19.65 -1.26 44.21
CA LYS A 26 -19.83 -2.37 43.26
C LYS A 26 -18.54 -3.16 43.08
N ALA A 27 -17.42 -2.48 42.80
CA ALA A 27 -16.11 -3.11 42.70
C ALA A 27 -15.74 -3.88 43.98
N GLN A 28 -15.95 -3.28 45.16
CA GLN A 28 -15.67 -3.97 46.43
C GLN A 28 -16.57 -5.20 46.62
N LYS A 29 -17.88 -5.11 46.33
CA LYS A 29 -18.81 -6.24 46.45
C LYS A 29 -18.47 -7.37 45.47
N ILE A 30 -18.05 -7.07 44.24
CA ILE A 30 -17.55 -8.07 43.28
C ILE A 30 -16.31 -8.78 43.83
N TYR A 31 -15.37 -8.02 44.40
CA TYR A 31 -14.17 -8.58 45.01
C TYR A 31 -14.48 -9.48 46.22
N ASP A 32 -15.41 -9.06 47.08
CA ASP A 32 -15.83 -9.82 48.26
C ASP A 32 -16.53 -11.13 47.86
N ILE A 33 -17.42 -11.09 46.87
CA ILE A 33 -18.06 -12.30 46.32
C ILE A 33 -16.99 -13.24 45.77
N TYR A 34 -16.08 -12.74 44.93
CA TYR A 34 -15.00 -13.58 44.37
C TYR A 34 -14.21 -14.29 45.47
N ASN A 35 -13.87 -13.60 46.56
CA ASN A 35 -13.13 -14.19 47.68
C ASN A 35 -13.96 -15.18 48.51
N SER A 36 -15.28 -15.02 48.56
CA SER A 36 -16.20 -15.94 49.26
C SER A 36 -16.46 -17.26 48.51
N ILE A 37 -16.14 -17.33 47.22
CA ILE A 37 -16.29 -18.56 46.43
C ILE A 37 -15.16 -19.53 46.79
N ASP A 38 -15.49 -20.76 47.17
CA ASP A 38 -14.51 -21.77 47.57
C ASP A 38 -13.97 -22.61 46.40
N SER A 39 -14.82 -22.92 45.41
CA SER A 39 -14.44 -23.84 44.33
C SER A 39 -13.69 -23.14 43.19
N ILE A 40 -12.69 -23.81 42.61
CA ILE A 40 -11.92 -23.28 41.47
C ILE A 40 -12.84 -23.08 40.25
N LYS A 41 -13.76 -24.03 39.99
CA LYS A 41 -14.73 -23.94 38.90
C LYS A 41 -15.60 -22.69 39.04
N ASP A 42 -16.18 -22.48 40.21
CA ASP A 42 -17.09 -21.35 40.43
C ASP A 42 -16.34 -20.01 40.38
N LYS A 43 -15.06 -19.96 40.78
CA LYS A 43 -14.22 -18.76 40.62
C LYS A 43 -13.96 -18.44 39.15
N ILE A 44 -13.62 -19.43 38.32
CA ILE A 44 -13.40 -19.23 36.87
C ILE A 44 -14.71 -18.75 36.22
N ASP A 45 -15.82 -19.43 36.51
CA ASP A 45 -17.13 -19.07 35.98
C ASP A 45 -17.59 -17.66 36.43
N PHE A 46 -17.30 -17.28 37.68
CA PHE A 46 -17.55 -15.92 38.17
C PHE A 46 -16.74 -14.87 37.41
N ILE A 47 -15.44 -15.09 37.20
CA ILE A 47 -14.57 -14.18 36.43
C ILE A 47 -15.13 -13.97 35.02
N ILE A 48 -15.48 -15.06 34.31
CA ILE A 48 -16.02 -14.98 32.94
C ILE A 48 -17.33 -14.22 32.91
N ARG A 49 -18.24 -14.49 33.86
CA ARG A 49 -19.54 -13.79 33.93
C ARG A 49 -19.38 -12.29 34.14
N VAL A 50 -18.51 -11.88 35.07
CA VAL A 50 -18.27 -10.46 35.36
C VAL A 50 -17.61 -9.76 34.16
N ASP A 51 -16.65 -10.41 33.50
CA ASP A 51 -16.00 -9.87 32.29
C ASP A 51 -17.01 -9.74 31.13
N THR A 52 -17.85 -10.75 30.89
CA THR A 52 -18.93 -10.68 29.89
C THR A 52 -19.94 -9.59 30.22
N TYR A 53 -20.25 -9.35 31.48
CA TYR A 53 -21.15 -8.26 31.84
C TYR A 53 -20.56 -6.89 31.46
N TYR A 54 -19.31 -6.62 31.84
CA TYR A 54 -18.70 -5.31 31.62
C TYR A 54 -18.38 -5.02 30.16
N GLN A 55 -18.04 -6.02 29.36
CA GLN A 55 -17.82 -5.81 27.91
C GLN A 55 -19.09 -5.45 27.13
N ASN A 56 -20.27 -5.66 27.71
CA ASN A 56 -21.56 -5.31 27.10
C ASN A 56 -22.11 -3.95 27.57
N ILE A 57 -21.32 -3.15 28.27
CA ILE A 57 -21.69 -1.82 28.73
C ILE A 57 -20.77 -0.81 28.04
N ASP A 58 -21.36 0.13 27.30
CA ASP A 58 -20.60 1.11 26.50
C ASP A 58 -19.72 2.04 27.35
N ASP A 59 -20.08 2.29 28.62
CA ASP A 59 -19.39 3.20 29.54
C ASP A 59 -19.19 2.58 30.93
N VAL A 60 -18.19 1.69 31.06
CA VAL A 60 -17.80 1.11 32.37
C VAL A 60 -16.78 2.02 33.07
N PRO A 61 -17.01 2.45 34.32
CA PRO A 61 -16.01 3.19 35.09
C PRO A 61 -14.70 2.41 35.25
N ASP A 62 -13.54 3.08 35.13
CA ASP A 62 -12.22 2.45 35.28
C ASP A 62 -12.08 1.63 36.57
N VAL A 63 -12.69 2.09 37.67
CA VAL A 63 -12.64 1.40 38.97
C VAL A 63 -13.28 0.01 38.90
N GLU A 64 -14.36 -0.13 38.12
CA GLU A 64 -15.05 -1.39 37.92
C GLU A 64 -14.26 -2.31 36.98
N MET A 65 -13.67 -1.79 35.89
CA MET A 65 -12.77 -2.60 35.05
C MET A 65 -11.54 -3.10 35.81
N ASN A 66 -10.95 -2.26 36.66
CA ASN A 66 -9.79 -2.61 37.48
C ASN A 66 -10.07 -3.77 38.45
N VAL A 67 -11.33 -3.97 38.90
CA VAL A 67 -11.64 -5.10 39.78
C VAL A 67 -11.57 -6.43 39.05
N VAL A 68 -11.99 -6.47 37.78
CA VAL A 68 -11.95 -7.67 36.93
C VAL A 68 -10.50 -8.10 36.75
N ASP A 69 -9.63 -7.15 36.38
CA ASP A 69 -8.19 -7.41 36.26
C ASP A 69 -7.56 -7.84 37.58
N ARG A 70 -7.99 -7.25 38.70
CA ARG A 70 -7.53 -7.62 40.04
C ARG A 70 -7.87 -9.07 40.38
N ILE A 71 -9.12 -9.51 40.17
CA ILE A 71 -9.52 -10.90 40.47
C ILE A 71 -8.89 -11.91 39.50
N LYS A 72 -8.74 -11.56 38.21
CA LYS A 72 -8.00 -12.36 37.22
C LYS A 72 -6.54 -12.56 37.63
N ASN A 73 -5.85 -11.50 38.01
CA ASN A 73 -4.46 -11.56 38.45
C ASN A 73 -4.31 -12.33 39.77
N GLN A 74 -5.22 -12.13 40.72
CA GLN A 74 -5.24 -12.91 41.96
C GLN A 74 -5.44 -14.41 41.68
N PHE A 75 -6.33 -14.77 40.74
CA PHE A 75 -6.53 -16.16 40.33
C PHE A 75 -5.26 -16.76 39.71
N LYS A 76 -4.64 -16.06 38.75
CA LYS A 76 -3.38 -16.48 38.11
C LYS A 76 -2.27 -16.66 39.13
N ASP A 77 -2.09 -15.71 40.04
CA ASP A 77 -1.08 -15.78 41.08
C ASP A 77 -1.28 -16.99 42.01
N GLN A 78 -2.53 -17.24 42.44
CA GLN A 78 -2.86 -18.28 43.42
C GLN A 78 -2.82 -19.68 42.82
N TYR A 79 -3.45 -19.89 41.67
CA TYR A 79 -3.71 -21.24 41.13
C TYR A 79 -2.83 -21.61 39.94
N ILE A 80 -2.23 -20.64 39.24
CA ILE A 80 -1.29 -20.91 38.14
C ILE A 80 0.15 -20.73 38.62
N ILE A 81 0.56 -19.51 38.99
CA ILE A 81 1.98 -19.22 39.29
C ILE A 81 2.45 -19.95 40.56
N LYS A 82 1.63 -19.95 41.62
CA LYS A 82 1.91 -20.66 42.88
C LYS A 82 1.33 -22.08 42.92
N GLY A 83 0.51 -22.45 41.94
CA GLY A 83 -0.12 -23.77 41.86
C GLY A 83 0.89 -24.88 41.58
N ASN A 84 0.58 -26.09 42.05
CA ASN A 84 1.28 -27.30 41.64
C ASN A 84 0.53 -28.00 40.49
N GLU A 85 1.09 -29.08 39.95
CA GLU A 85 0.50 -29.78 38.79
C GLU A 85 -0.93 -30.28 39.04
N ASP A 86 -1.25 -30.70 40.27
CA ASP A 86 -2.62 -31.14 40.61
C ASP A 86 -3.58 -29.94 40.63
N THR A 87 -3.15 -28.78 41.15
CA THR A 87 -3.91 -27.52 41.05
C THR A 87 -4.09 -27.09 39.59
N HIS A 88 -3.05 -27.16 38.76
CA HIS A 88 -3.14 -26.83 37.33
C HIS A 88 -4.14 -27.76 36.62
N ARG A 89 -4.05 -29.05 36.88
CA ARG A 89 -4.99 -30.04 36.36
C ARG A 89 -6.42 -29.74 36.76
N GLU A 90 -6.66 -29.42 38.02
CA GLU A 90 -7.98 -29.05 38.52
C GLU A 90 -8.51 -27.78 37.83
N VAL A 91 -7.67 -26.73 37.70
CA VAL A 91 -8.02 -25.48 37.00
C VAL A 91 -8.42 -25.76 35.55
N TYR A 92 -7.60 -26.51 34.82
CA TYR A 92 -7.85 -26.76 33.41
C TYR A 92 -9.01 -27.74 33.17
N GLN A 93 -9.21 -28.73 34.04
CA GLN A 93 -10.43 -29.56 34.01
C GLN A 93 -11.68 -28.75 34.33
N ALA A 94 -11.62 -27.83 35.30
CA ALA A 94 -12.73 -26.94 35.61
C ALA A 94 -13.06 -26.02 34.42
N ALA A 95 -12.03 -25.43 33.80
CA ALA A 95 -12.17 -24.65 32.59
C ALA A 95 -12.81 -25.44 31.44
N GLY A 96 -12.38 -26.70 31.24
CA GLY A 96 -12.96 -27.60 30.26
C GLY A 96 -14.45 -27.90 30.48
N ARG A 97 -14.87 -28.07 31.74
CA ARG A 97 -16.29 -28.24 32.10
C ARG A 97 -17.10 -26.99 31.78
N ILE A 98 -16.59 -25.81 32.16
CA ILE A 98 -17.26 -24.52 31.91
C ILE A 98 -17.42 -24.26 30.41
N MET A 99 -16.37 -24.53 29.62
CA MET A 99 -16.44 -24.44 28.16
C MET A 99 -17.47 -25.41 27.57
N SER A 100 -17.53 -26.64 28.08
CA SER A 100 -18.52 -27.65 27.68
C SER A 100 -19.96 -27.24 28.00
N GLU A 101 -20.19 -26.71 29.20
CA GLU A 101 -21.48 -26.17 29.64
C GLU A 101 -21.92 -25.00 28.76
N ASN A 102 -21.00 -24.12 28.36
CA ASN A 102 -21.31 -22.98 27.50
C ASN A 102 -21.54 -23.38 26.04
N ALA A 103 -20.73 -24.30 25.51
CA ALA A 103 -20.91 -24.90 24.19
C ALA A 103 -22.32 -25.53 24.07
N GLU A 104 -22.79 -26.20 25.11
CA GLU A 104 -24.18 -26.69 25.19
C GLU A 104 -25.21 -25.57 25.09
N GLN A 105 -25.01 -24.43 25.78
CA GLN A 105 -25.93 -23.31 25.67
C GLN A 105 -25.94 -22.73 24.25
N VAL A 106 -24.79 -22.59 23.60
CA VAL A 106 -24.70 -22.10 22.21
C VAL A 106 -25.40 -23.05 21.24
N VAL A 107 -25.21 -24.37 21.37
CA VAL A 107 -25.91 -25.38 20.57
C VAL A 107 -27.42 -25.30 20.81
N LYS A 108 -27.85 -25.13 22.07
CA LYS A 108 -29.26 -24.96 22.42
C LYS A 108 -29.86 -23.69 21.79
N SER A 109 -29.17 -22.55 21.90
CA SER A 109 -29.59 -21.30 21.26
C SER A 109 -29.63 -21.41 19.75
N THR A 110 -28.66 -22.08 19.13
CA THR A 110 -28.64 -22.36 17.69
C THR A 110 -29.88 -23.16 17.29
N ASN A 111 -30.18 -24.25 18.00
CA ASN A 111 -31.39 -25.06 17.73
C ASN A 111 -32.69 -24.26 17.89
N ILE A 112 -32.76 -23.39 18.91
CA ILE A 112 -33.90 -22.47 19.11
C ILE A 112 -34.02 -21.53 17.92
N TYR A 113 -32.96 -20.82 17.53
CA TYR A 113 -33.00 -19.88 16.41
C TYR A 113 -33.28 -20.58 15.07
N THR A 114 -32.72 -21.76 14.83
CA THR A 114 -33.02 -22.58 13.66
C THR A 114 -34.52 -22.89 13.57
N SER A 115 -35.19 -23.15 14.70
CA SER A 115 -36.64 -23.42 14.69
C SER A 115 -37.52 -22.22 14.33
N ILE A 116 -36.96 -21.00 14.34
CA ILE A 116 -37.70 -19.74 14.18
C ILE A 116 -37.63 -19.21 12.75
N PHE A 117 -36.59 -19.60 12.01
CA PHE A 117 -36.42 -19.21 10.62
C PHE A 117 -37.21 -20.13 9.69
N ASN A 118 -38.07 -19.53 8.85
CA ASN A 118 -38.85 -20.20 7.81
C ASN A 118 -38.18 -20.11 6.43
N ASP A 119 -36.86 -19.92 6.38
CA ASP A 119 -36.12 -19.80 5.11
C ASP A 119 -36.15 -21.13 4.33
N ASP A 120 -36.34 -21.05 3.00
CA ASP A 120 -36.42 -22.23 2.11
C ASP A 120 -35.07 -22.93 1.92
N GLU A 121 -33.95 -22.26 2.28
CA GLU A 121 -32.59 -22.79 2.22
C GLU A 121 -32.09 -23.15 3.63
N GLU A 122 -32.02 -24.45 3.93
CA GLU A 122 -31.62 -24.97 5.24
C GLU A 122 -30.20 -24.54 5.65
N GLU A 123 -29.29 -24.30 4.69
CA GLU A 123 -27.94 -23.79 4.97
C GLU A 123 -27.96 -22.35 5.49
N LEU A 124 -28.68 -21.44 4.81
CA LEU A 124 -28.80 -20.04 5.21
C LEU A 124 -29.49 -19.91 6.58
N LYS A 125 -30.48 -20.76 6.82
CA LYS A 125 -31.19 -20.87 8.09
C LYS A 125 -30.25 -21.22 9.25
N GLN A 126 -29.39 -22.23 9.06
CA GLN A 126 -28.39 -22.64 10.05
C GLN A 126 -27.34 -21.53 10.27
N GLN A 127 -26.88 -20.87 9.21
CA GLN A 127 -25.93 -19.75 9.31
C GLN A 127 -26.50 -18.58 10.12
N LYS A 128 -27.74 -18.16 9.86
CA LYS A 128 -28.41 -17.10 10.62
C LYS A 128 -28.63 -17.50 12.07
N ALA A 129 -29.02 -18.76 12.31
CA ALA A 129 -29.23 -19.29 13.66
C ALA A 129 -27.94 -19.33 14.47
N HIS A 130 -26.85 -19.78 13.85
CA HIS A 130 -25.53 -19.81 14.48
C HIS A 130 -25.02 -18.39 14.77
N TYR A 131 -25.14 -17.46 13.81
CA TYR A 131 -24.80 -16.06 14.04
C TYR A 131 -25.55 -15.44 15.23
N LEU A 132 -26.86 -15.69 15.34
CA LEU A 132 -27.64 -15.23 16.49
C LEU A 132 -27.21 -15.91 17.80
N ALA A 133 -26.82 -17.19 17.76
CA ALA A 133 -26.29 -17.90 18.93
C ALA A 133 -24.93 -17.36 19.37
N GLU A 134 -24.03 -17.02 18.43
CA GLU A 134 -22.74 -16.37 18.71
C GLU A 134 -22.90 -14.96 19.31
N ASN A 135 -23.99 -14.27 18.96
CA ASN A 135 -24.33 -12.96 19.53
C ASN A 135 -25.27 -13.03 20.75
N SER A 136 -25.60 -14.24 21.22
CA SER A 136 -26.33 -14.44 22.47
C SER A 136 -25.41 -14.28 23.69
N SER A 137 -25.97 -14.29 24.90
CA SER A 137 -25.16 -14.28 26.13
C SER A 137 -24.16 -15.44 26.19
N ALA A 138 -24.54 -16.63 25.71
CA ALA A 138 -23.66 -17.79 25.64
C ALA A 138 -22.53 -17.59 24.61
N GLY A 139 -22.84 -17.03 23.44
CA GLY A 139 -21.82 -16.72 22.43
C GLY A 139 -20.84 -15.63 22.89
N LEU A 140 -21.32 -14.59 23.58
CA LEU A 140 -20.45 -13.56 24.17
C LEU A 140 -19.56 -14.13 25.29
N LYS A 141 -20.05 -15.11 26.06
CA LYS A 141 -19.23 -15.88 27.01
C LYS A 141 -18.12 -16.67 26.31
N ASN A 142 -18.31 -17.20 25.09
CA ASN A 142 -17.24 -17.87 24.34
C ASN A 142 -16.05 -16.93 24.12
N GLY A 143 -16.32 -15.66 23.75
CA GLY A 143 -15.28 -14.65 23.56
C GLY A 143 -14.43 -14.43 24.82
N ASN A 144 -15.06 -14.41 26.01
CA ASN A 144 -14.36 -14.21 27.27
C ASN A 144 -13.74 -15.45 27.86
N MET A 145 -14.33 -16.62 27.62
CA MET A 145 -13.65 -17.89 27.87
C MET A 145 -12.37 -17.97 27.05
N LYS A 146 -12.41 -17.58 25.78
CA LYS A 146 -11.22 -17.52 24.94
C LYS A 146 -10.19 -16.51 25.48
N GLY A 147 -10.62 -15.31 25.86
CA GLY A 147 -9.75 -14.30 26.46
C GLY A 147 -9.07 -14.79 27.74
N PHE A 148 -9.85 -15.22 28.73
CA PHE A 148 -9.31 -15.57 30.03
C PHE A 148 -8.70 -16.99 30.08
N ILE A 149 -9.44 -18.02 29.66
CA ILE A 149 -8.99 -19.42 29.76
C ILE A 149 -7.90 -19.72 28.71
N VAL A 150 -8.14 -19.36 27.44
CA VAL A 150 -7.27 -19.80 26.35
C VAL A 150 -6.04 -18.91 26.20
N LEU A 151 -6.16 -17.61 26.45
CA LEU A 151 -5.02 -16.69 26.39
C LEU A 151 -4.40 -16.46 27.78
N GLU A 152 -5.11 -15.84 28.71
CA GLU A 152 -4.47 -15.38 29.96
C GLU A 152 -3.98 -16.49 30.89
N LEU A 153 -4.75 -17.56 31.11
CA LEU A 153 -4.34 -18.68 31.97
C LEU A 153 -3.18 -19.45 31.34
N ASN A 154 -3.27 -19.76 30.04
CA ASN A 154 -2.19 -20.41 29.29
C ASN A 154 -0.93 -19.53 29.25
N ASP A 155 -1.08 -18.21 29.15
CA ASP A 155 0.03 -17.26 29.19
C ASP A 155 0.72 -17.26 30.55
N ALA A 156 -0.03 -17.21 31.64
CA ALA A 156 0.55 -17.34 32.97
C ALA A 156 1.25 -18.70 33.16
N TYR A 157 0.62 -19.78 32.68
CA TYR A 157 1.15 -21.14 32.81
C TYR A 157 2.44 -21.32 32.01
N ARG A 158 2.46 -20.88 30.75
CA ARG A 158 3.63 -20.97 29.86
C ARG A 158 4.75 -20.02 30.26
N ASN A 159 4.44 -18.84 30.81
CA ASN A 159 5.43 -17.82 31.14
C ASN A 159 6.08 -18.00 32.53
N THR A 160 5.55 -18.88 33.38
CA THR A 160 6.14 -19.16 34.69
C THR A 160 7.36 -20.09 34.58
N GLN A 161 8.55 -19.55 34.84
CA GLN A 161 9.83 -20.27 34.70
C GLN A 161 9.89 -21.56 35.54
N SER A 162 9.44 -21.51 36.80
CA SER A 162 9.48 -22.69 37.69
C SER A 162 8.63 -23.86 37.18
N ILE A 163 7.51 -23.57 36.51
CA ILE A 163 6.66 -24.57 35.87
C ILE A 163 7.37 -25.17 34.66
N ARG A 164 7.96 -24.32 33.79
CA ARG A 164 8.74 -24.77 32.62
C ARG A 164 9.90 -25.66 33.01
N ASP A 165 10.69 -25.26 34.00
CA ASP A 165 11.88 -25.99 34.43
C ASP A 165 11.51 -27.36 34.98
N LYS A 166 10.51 -27.41 35.87
CA LYS A 166 10.01 -28.66 36.42
C LYS A 166 9.42 -29.56 35.33
N MET A 167 8.62 -29.00 34.42
CA MET A 167 8.02 -29.73 33.31
C MET A 167 9.07 -30.34 32.39
N TRP A 168 10.13 -29.58 32.11
CA TRP A 168 11.24 -30.01 31.30
C TRP A 168 12.02 -31.14 31.96
N GLU A 169 12.33 -31.01 33.25
CA GLU A 169 12.95 -32.06 34.06
C GLU A 169 12.10 -33.34 34.05
N ASP A 170 10.80 -33.22 34.31
CA ASP A 170 9.85 -34.33 34.35
C ASP A 170 9.63 -34.99 32.97
N SER A 171 9.90 -34.27 31.87
CA SER A 171 9.73 -34.78 30.51
C SER A 171 10.80 -35.80 30.11
N GLY A 172 12.00 -35.73 30.70
CA GLY A 172 13.16 -36.52 30.28
C GLY A 172 13.68 -36.20 28.87
N LEU A 173 13.15 -35.16 28.20
CA LEU A 173 13.60 -34.75 26.88
C LEU A 173 14.99 -34.10 26.94
N ASN A 174 15.80 -34.39 25.92
CA ASN A 174 17.15 -33.85 25.77
C ASN A 174 17.46 -33.62 24.27
N GLU A 175 18.67 -33.16 23.95
CA GLU A 175 19.06 -32.82 22.57
C GLU A 175 19.00 -34.01 21.60
N ASN A 176 19.04 -35.24 22.10
CA ASN A 176 18.93 -36.46 21.29
C ASN A 176 17.51 -37.00 21.16
N SER A 177 16.54 -36.37 21.84
CA SER A 177 15.14 -36.81 21.78
C SER A 177 14.57 -36.66 20.37
N THR A 178 13.66 -37.57 20.03
CA THR A 178 12.99 -37.61 18.73
C THR A 178 11.59 -37.01 18.79
N MET A 179 10.96 -36.82 17.63
CA MET A 179 9.55 -36.45 17.55
C MET A 179 8.62 -37.53 18.13
N GLU A 180 9.01 -38.82 18.14
CA GLU A 180 8.29 -39.88 18.86
C GLU A 180 8.39 -39.71 20.38
N ASP A 181 9.57 -39.38 20.92
CA ASP A 181 9.73 -39.11 22.35
C ASP A 181 8.87 -37.92 22.79
N TYR A 182 8.86 -36.86 21.97
CA TYR A 182 8.01 -35.69 22.17
C TYR A 182 6.52 -36.04 22.16
N ALA A 183 6.06 -36.86 21.21
CA ALA A 183 4.67 -37.32 21.15
C ALA A 183 4.25 -38.05 22.44
N ARG A 184 5.13 -38.90 22.99
CA ARG A 184 4.87 -39.62 24.25
C ARG A 184 4.83 -38.69 25.46
N VAL A 185 5.71 -37.70 25.54
CA VAL A 185 5.68 -36.67 26.61
C VAL A 185 4.40 -35.85 26.54
N CYS A 186 3.95 -35.55 25.32
CA CYS A 186 2.65 -34.96 25.05
C CYS A 186 1.49 -35.96 25.21
N ARG A 187 1.70 -37.15 25.79
CA ARG A 187 0.69 -38.20 26.07
C ARG A 187 -0.18 -38.57 24.87
N ILE A 188 0.37 -38.50 23.66
CA ILE A 188 -0.31 -38.98 22.45
C ILE A 188 -0.38 -40.51 22.54
N PRO A 189 -1.58 -41.13 22.39
CA PRO A 189 -1.70 -42.58 22.40
C PRO A 189 -0.80 -43.23 21.35
N ASP A 190 -0.14 -44.35 21.66
CA ASP A 190 0.78 -45.02 20.74
C ASP A 190 0.14 -45.36 19.37
N SER A 191 -1.17 -45.64 19.36
CA SER A 191 -1.97 -45.88 18.15
C SER A 191 -2.10 -44.65 17.24
N GLU A 192 -1.89 -43.45 17.77
CA GLU A 192 -2.09 -42.16 17.10
C GLU A 192 -0.79 -41.42 16.80
N VAL A 193 0.34 -41.87 17.37
CA VAL A 193 1.67 -41.26 17.17
C VAL A 193 1.99 -41.12 15.69
N GLN A 194 1.68 -42.13 14.84
CA GLN A 194 1.97 -42.01 13.41
C GLN A 194 1.14 -40.92 12.74
N SER A 195 -0.16 -40.81 13.05
CA SER A 195 -1.01 -39.76 12.48
C SER A 195 -0.53 -38.36 12.91
N PHE A 196 -0.02 -38.24 14.15
CA PHE A 196 0.57 -37.01 14.67
C PHE A 196 1.81 -36.60 13.89
N LEU A 197 2.70 -37.56 13.67
CA LEU A 197 3.92 -37.35 12.90
C LEU A 197 3.63 -36.99 11.44
N ASP A 198 2.69 -37.67 10.79
CA ASP A 198 2.30 -37.39 9.40
C ASP A 198 1.77 -35.95 9.25
N LYS A 199 0.95 -35.47 10.20
CA LYS A 199 0.44 -34.09 10.18
C LYS A 199 1.51 -33.05 10.51
N CYS A 200 2.48 -33.41 11.35
CA CYS A 200 3.66 -32.58 11.61
C CYS A 200 4.69 -32.66 10.47
N LYS A 201 4.49 -33.51 9.47
CA LYS A 201 5.45 -33.81 8.39
C LYS A 201 6.82 -34.25 8.94
N ALA A 202 6.80 -35.02 10.01
CA ALA A 202 7.99 -35.56 10.68
C ALA A 202 8.02 -37.09 10.62
N GLU A 203 9.21 -37.67 10.66
CA GLU A 203 9.40 -39.11 10.87
C GLU A 203 9.57 -39.41 12.37
N ARG A 204 9.36 -40.66 12.79
CA ARG A 204 9.48 -41.08 14.20
C ARG A 204 10.83 -40.71 14.82
N ASN A 205 11.90 -40.91 14.06
CA ASN A 205 13.28 -40.67 14.46
C ASN A 205 13.78 -39.25 14.12
N THR A 206 12.94 -38.35 13.62
CA THR A 206 13.32 -36.95 13.40
C THR A 206 13.76 -36.34 14.72
N ASN A 207 14.96 -35.74 14.75
CA ASN A 207 15.48 -35.06 15.94
C ASN A 207 14.59 -33.87 16.31
N LEU A 208 14.13 -33.84 17.57
CA LEU A 208 13.18 -32.86 18.07
C LEU A 208 13.70 -31.42 17.92
N TYR A 209 14.97 -31.20 18.28
CA TYR A 209 15.57 -29.86 18.27
C TYR A 209 15.74 -29.35 16.84
N ALA A 210 16.18 -30.21 15.91
CA ALA A 210 16.31 -29.86 14.51
C ALA A 210 14.95 -29.47 13.90
N PHE A 211 13.92 -30.28 14.16
CA PHE A 211 12.56 -30.02 13.70
C PHE A 211 12.04 -28.67 14.21
N PHE A 212 12.14 -28.41 15.52
CA PHE A 212 11.69 -27.15 16.08
C PHE A 212 12.51 -25.96 15.58
N ARG A 213 13.82 -26.09 15.35
CA ARG A 213 14.64 -25.00 14.78
C ARG A 213 14.23 -24.65 13.35
N GLU A 214 13.84 -25.65 12.56
CA GLU A 214 13.35 -25.47 11.20
C GLU A 214 11.97 -24.77 11.19
N GLU A 215 11.05 -25.21 12.05
CA GLU A 215 9.71 -24.63 12.16
C GLU A 215 9.70 -23.25 12.86
N HIS A 216 10.66 -23.01 13.76
CA HIS A 216 10.76 -21.79 14.57
C HIS A 216 12.16 -21.17 14.50
N PRO A 217 12.58 -20.67 13.33
CA PRO A 217 13.92 -20.13 13.15
C PRO A 217 14.20 -18.92 14.06
N ALA A 218 13.16 -18.15 14.42
CA ALA A 218 13.26 -17.05 15.36
C ALA A 218 13.65 -17.46 16.79
N TYR A 219 13.48 -18.74 17.14
CA TYR A 219 13.78 -19.31 18.45
C TYR A 219 14.99 -20.26 18.41
N ALA A 220 15.78 -20.26 17.33
CA ALA A 220 16.86 -21.23 17.15
C ALA A 220 17.88 -21.23 18.31
N GLU A 221 18.14 -20.06 18.89
CA GLU A 221 19.04 -19.88 20.04
C GLU A 221 18.40 -20.28 21.38
N ASN A 222 17.07 -20.31 21.47
CA ASN A 222 16.30 -20.63 22.67
C ASN A 222 15.31 -21.77 22.42
N ILE A 223 15.72 -22.79 21.66
CA ILE A 223 14.75 -23.79 21.17
C ILE A 223 14.12 -24.63 22.28
N VAL A 224 14.86 -24.83 23.38
CA VAL A 224 14.36 -25.49 24.59
C VAL A 224 13.13 -24.77 25.14
N TYR A 225 13.19 -23.44 25.22
CA TYR A 225 12.06 -22.62 25.69
C TYR A 225 10.82 -22.88 24.84
N LYS A 226 10.97 -22.94 23.52
CA LYS A 226 9.84 -23.16 22.62
C LYS A 226 9.25 -24.56 22.77
N ILE A 227 10.08 -25.58 22.93
CA ILE A 227 9.62 -26.96 23.19
C ILE A 227 8.88 -27.03 24.53
N GLN A 228 9.42 -26.42 25.59
CA GLN A 228 8.77 -26.34 26.91
C GLN A 228 7.38 -25.68 26.83
N GLU A 229 7.29 -24.57 26.10
CA GLU A 229 6.04 -23.83 25.89
C GLU A 229 4.97 -24.73 25.25
N GLU A 230 5.31 -25.44 24.17
CA GLU A 230 4.35 -26.30 23.47
C GLU A 230 3.89 -27.49 24.33
N ILE A 231 4.78 -28.09 25.12
CA ILE A 231 4.41 -29.18 26.06
C ILE A 231 3.37 -28.69 27.08
N LEU A 232 3.58 -27.49 27.64
CA LEU A 232 2.67 -26.90 28.62
C LEU A 232 1.30 -26.62 28.02
N VAL A 233 1.25 -26.04 26.82
CA VAL A 233 0.00 -25.77 26.10
C VAL A 233 -0.77 -27.07 25.82
N GLN A 234 -0.07 -28.12 25.39
CA GLN A 234 -0.67 -29.44 25.13
C GLN A 234 -1.25 -30.06 26.41
N ARG A 235 -0.51 -30.03 27.53
CA ARG A 235 -1.00 -30.55 28.82
C ARG A 235 -2.22 -29.80 29.33
N ALA A 236 -2.19 -28.47 29.30
CA ALA A 236 -3.32 -27.63 29.68
C ALA A 236 -4.58 -28.02 28.89
N TYR A 237 -4.44 -28.15 27.57
CA TYR A 237 -5.56 -28.52 26.71
C TYR A 237 -6.07 -29.95 26.95
N GLN A 238 -5.20 -30.91 27.23
CA GLN A 238 -5.62 -32.27 27.61
C GLN A 238 -6.50 -32.30 28.84
N TRP A 239 -6.13 -31.51 29.86
CA TRP A 239 -6.95 -31.40 31.06
C TRP A 239 -8.28 -30.70 30.77
N GLN A 240 -8.32 -29.70 29.88
CA GLN A 240 -9.58 -29.13 29.39
C GLN A 240 -10.46 -30.19 28.70
N VAL A 241 -9.90 -31.01 27.81
CA VAL A 241 -10.64 -32.10 27.15
C VAL A 241 -11.17 -33.12 28.17
N GLN A 242 -10.38 -33.45 29.19
CA GLN A 242 -10.84 -34.34 30.28
C GLN A 242 -12.00 -33.72 31.06
N GLY A 243 -11.93 -32.43 31.35
CA GLY A 243 -13.02 -31.67 31.97
C GLY A 243 -14.30 -31.72 31.14
N HIS A 244 -14.18 -31.45 29.84
CA HIS A 244 -15.27 -31.52 28.88
C HIS A 244 -15.89 -32.92 28.79
N LYS A 245 -15.08 -33.98 28.66
CA LYS A 245 -15.55 -35.37 28.65
C LYS A 245 -16.30 -35.74 29.92
N PHE A 246 -15.78 -35.30 31.07
CA PHE A 246 -16.45 -35.51 32.34
C PHE A 246 -17.84 -34.86 32.36
N ASN A 247 -17.97 -33.64 31.84
CA ASN A 247 -19.28 -32.97 31.73
C ASN A 247 -20.24 -33.75 30.81
N LEU A 248 -19.78 -34.13 29.60
CA LEU A 248 -20.60 -34.90 28.67
C LEU A 248 -21.07 -36.24 29.23
N ALA A 249 -20.23 -36.91 30.02
CA ALA A 249 -20.58 -38.19 30.66
C ALA A 249 -21.63 -38.04 31.76
N GLN A 250 -21.73 -36.87 32.40
CA GLN A 250 -22.74 -36.61 33.44
C GLN A 250 -24.09 -36.16 32.88
N THR A 251 -24.13 -35.69 31.63
CA THR A 251 -25.37 -35.22 31.01
C THR A 251 -26.07 -36.34 30.23
N GLU A 252 -27.31 -36.69 30.60
CA GLU A 252 -28.17 -37.61 29.86
C GLU A 252 -28.66 -36.98 28.53
N LYS A 253 -27.76 -36.89 27.55
CA LYS A 253 -28.03 -36.27 26.23
C LYS A 253 -28.01 -37.31 25.11
N THR A 254 -28.73 -37.00 24.03
CA THR A 254 -28.62 -37.72 22.76
C THR A 254 -27.22 -37.54 22.17
N GLU A 255 -26.74 -38.54 21.43
CA GLU A 255 -25.40 -38.51 20.81
C GLU A 255 -25.24 -37.35 19.80
N ASP A 256 -26.32 -36.96 19.12
CA ASP A 256 -26.31 -35.79 18.20
C ASP A 256 -25.99 -34.48 18.94
N VAL A 257 -26.55 -34.29 20.14
CA VAL A 257 -26.25 -33.10 20.96
C VAL A 257 -24.83 -33.18 21.49
N LYS A 258 -24.33 -34.35 21.89
CA LYS A 258 -22.93 -34.50 22.33
C LYS A 258 -21.95 -34.15 21.21
N ALA A 259 -22.20 -34.60 19.98
CA ALA A 259 -21.35 -34.29 18.83
C ALA A 259 -21.35 -32.79 18.46
N ALA A 260 -22.50 -32.12 18.57
CA ALA A 260 -22.59 -30.68 18.38
C ALA A 260 -21.83 -29.91 19.48
N VAL A 261 -21.97 -30.33 20.74
CA VAL A 261 -21.25 -29.74 21.88
C VAL A 261 -19.75 -30.00 21.81
N ASP A 262 -19.32 -31.17 21.32
CA ASP A 262 -17.92 -31.44 20.99
C ASP A 262 -17.39 -30.43 19.98
N THR A 263 -18.09 -30.28 18.84
CA THR A 263 -17.69 -29.38 17.76
C THR A 263 -17.50 -27.94 18.24
N GLU A 264 -18.46 -27.45 19.02
CA GLU A 264 -18.41 -26.11 19.61
C GLU A 264 -17.33 -25.97 20.70
N PHE A 265 -17.10 -26.99 21.54
CA PHE A 265 -15.98 -26.98 22.48
C PHE A 265 -14.62 -26.86 21.76
N TYR A 266 -14.45 -27.61 20.66
CA TYR A 266 -13.22 -27.58 19.86
C TYR A 266 -13.04 -26.25 19.10
N SER A 267 -14.12 -25.57 18.71
CA SER A 267 -14.03 -24.25 18.05
C SER A 267 -13.44 -23.20 19.00
N ILE A 268 -13.89 -23.16 20.26
CA ILE A 268 -13.37 -22.25 21.30
C ILE A 268 -11.86 -22.48 21.53
N GLY A 269 -11.41 -23.74 21.48
CA GLY A 269 -10.01 -24.12 21.65
C GLY A 269 -9.09 -23.82 20.45
N LYS A 270 -9.59 -23.97 19.22
CA LYS A 270 -8.81 -23.79 17.97
C LYS A 270 -8.41 -22.35 17.72
N GLU A 271 -9.30 -21.39 17.98
CA GLU A 271 -9.05 -20.01 17.59
C GLU A 271 -7.98 -19.28 18.44
N GLY A 272 -7.61 -19.83 19.60
CA GLY A 272 -6.57 -19.27 20.47
C GLY A 272 -5.15 -19.77 20.18
N ASN A 273 -4.99 -20.90 19.47
CA ASN A 273 -3.70 -21.56 19.26
C ASN A 273 -3.53 -21.96 17.79
N LYS A 274 -2.92 -21.07 17.00
CA LYS A 274 -2.71 -21.23 15.55
C LYS A 274 -1.55 -22.17 15.18
N HIS A 275 -1.02 -22.93 16.13
CA HIS A 275 0.19 -23.70 15.91
C HIS A 275 -0.08 -25.00 15.14
N PRO A 276 0.67 -25.32 14.05
CA PRO A 276 0.40 -26.50 13.23
C PRO A 276 0.41 -27.83 14.00
N GLN A 277 1.32 -27.96 14.99
CA GLN A 277 1.45 -29.16 15.82
C GLN A 277 0.29 -29.30 16.82
N PHE A 278 -0.21 -28.17 17.32
CA PHE A 278 -1.41 -28.11 18.16
C PHE A 278 -2.68 -28.45 17.37
N ASN A 279 -2.81 -27.89 16.16
CA ASN A 279 -3.90 -28.22 15.23
C ASN A 279 -3.86 -29.68 14.75
N ALA A 280 -2.67 -30.22 14.49
CA ALA A 280 -2.46 -31.62 14.16
C ALA A 280 -3.02 -32.52 15.27
N TRP A 281 -2.66 -32.23 16.52
CA TRP A 281 -3.10 -32.96 17.71
C TRP A 281 -4.60 -32.79 17.99
N ILE A 282 -5.18 -31.57 17.91
CA ILE A 282 -6.63 -31.36 18.05
C ILE A 282 -7.38 -32.20 17.01
N ASN A 283 -6.93 -32.17 15.76
CA ASN A 283 -7.56 -32.93 14.69
C ASN A 283 -7.38 -34.45 14.86
N ILE A 284 -6.39 -34.92 15.63
CA ILE A 284 -6.22 -36.35 15.95
C ILE A 284 -7.13 -36.74 17.10
N SER A 285 -7.11 -35.96 18.18
CA SER A 285 -7.97 -36.15 19.35
C SER A 285 -9.46 -36.11 18.97
N GLY A 286 -9.85 -35.21 18.07
CA GLY A 286 -11.21 -35.18 17.49
C GLY A 286 -11.52 -36.38 16.58
N ASN A 287 -10.54 -36.85 15.78
CA ASN A 287 -10.75 -37.95 14.83
C ASN A 287 -10.77 -39.34 15.44
N ALA A 288 -9.93 -39.59 16.44
CA ALA A 288 -9.85 -40.85 17.16
C ALA A 288 -11.16 -41.18 17.90
N MET A 289 -11.81 -40.16 18.46
CA MET A 289 -13.13 -40.31 19.09
C MET A 289 -14.23 -40.53 18.06
N GLY A 290 -14.16 -39.87 16.91
CA GLY A 290 -15.02 -40.21 15.78
C GLY A 290 -14.87 -41.68 15.33
N MET A 291 -13.74 -42.35 15.62
CA MET A 291 -13.54 -43.77 15.27
C MET A 291 -14.10 -44.77 16.30
N GLU A 292 -14.10 -44.45 17.60
CA GLU A 292 -14.80 -45.29 18.60
C GLU A 292 -16.33 -45.29 18.39
N PHE A 293 -16.90 -44.16 17.96
CA PHE A 293 -18.33 -44.07 17.61
C PHE A 293 -18.65 -44.64 16.20
N ARG A 294 -17.69 -44.62 15.26
CA ARG A 294 -17.86 -45.20 13.91
C ARG A 294 -18.09 -46.72 13.91
N ASN A 295 -17.66 -47.43 14.96
CA ASN A 295 -17.81 -48.88 15.06
C ASN A 295 -19.22 -49.35 15.50
N GLN A 296 -20.18 -48.45 15.73
CA GLN A 296 -21.57 -48.81 16.11
C GLN A 296 -22.62 -48.61 15.01
N GLY A 297 -22.20 -48.49 13.75
CA GLY A 297 -23.08 -48.70 12.58
C GLY A 297 -24.16 -47.62 12.36
N PHE A 298 -23.78 -46.49 11.76
CA PHE A 298 -24.75 -45.50 11.25
C PHE A 298 -24.43 -45.02 9.82
N ASN A 299 -25.52 -44.64 9.14
CA ASN A 299 -25.72 -44.45 7.70
C ASN A 299 -25.04 -43.19 7.12
N ASP A 300 -24.61 -43.25 5.86
CA ASP A 300 -23.62 -42.33 5.26
C ASP A 300 -24.15 -40.95 4.82
N ASN A 301 -25.46 -40.75 4.69
CA ASN A 301 -26.01 -39.55 4.04
C ASN A 301 -26.09 -38.27 4.90
N LYS A 302 -25.76 -38.33 6.20
CA LYS A 302 -25.59 -37.13 7.06
C LYS A 302 -24.10 -36.82 7.34
N LYS A 303 -23.16 -37.65 6.87
CA LYS A 303 -21.73 -37.59 7.20
C LYS A 303 -20.96 -36.51 6.45
N ASP A 304 -21.39 -36.12 5.26
CA ASP A 304 -20.70 -35.14 4.42
C ASP A 304 -20.95 -33.68 4.84
N PHE A 305 -21.97 -33.42 5.65
CA PHE A 305 -22.35 -32.07 6.06
C PHE A 305 -21.48 -31.54 7.22
N ILE A 306 -21.20 -32.36 8.24
CA ILE A 306 -20.46 -31.93 9.45
C ILE A 306 -18.94 -31.87 9.22
N TYR A 307 -18.41 -32.68 8.29
CA TYR A 307 -16.96 -32.79 8.07
C TYR A 307 -16.41 -31.77 7.03
N ASN A 308 -17.27 -31.25 6.14
CA ASN A 308 -16.84 -30.31 5.09
C ASN A 308 -16.77 -28.85 5.57
N ASP A 309 -17.49 -28.47 6.64
CA ASP A 309 -17.36 -27.12 7.21
C ASP A 309 -16.02 -26.89 7.90
N ILE A 310 -15.39 -27.92 8.47
CA ILE A 310 -14.09 -27.79 9.16
C ILE A 310 -12.92 -27.63 8.17
N ASN A 311 -13.02 -28.20 6.96
CA ASN A 311 -11.94 -28.14 5.96
C ASN A 311 -12.05 -26.96 4.99
N LYS A 312 -13.15 -26.20 5.00
CA LYS A 312 -13.31 -24.97 4.21
C LYS A 312 -12.73 -23.71 4.89
N TYR A 313 -12.37 -23.79 6.17
CA TYR A 313 -11.66 -22.72 6.87
C TYR A 313 -10.15 -22.92 6.85
N ASP A 314 -9.53 -22.70 5.69
CA ASP A 314 -8.07 -22.57 5.60
C ASP A 314 -7.67 -21.16 6.11
N PHE A 315 -7.41 -21.10 7.42
CA PHE A 315 -7.23 -19.87 8.20
C PHE A 315 -5.84 -19.22 8.04
N GLN A 316 -5.06 -19.58 7.01
CA GLN A 316 -3.66 -19.12 6.88
C GLN A 316 -3.50 -17.73 6.23
N GLU A 317 -4.43 -17.24 5.41
CA GLU A 317 -4.29 -15.91 4.78
C GLU A 317 -4.95 -14.76 5.56
N ASN A 318 -5.98 -15.03 6.36
CA ASN A 318 -6.70 -13.99 7.13
C ASN A 318 -5.92 -13.41 8.33
N ILE A 319 -4.74 -13.94 8.66
CA ILE A 319 -3.94 -13.48 9.81
C ILE A 319 -3.15 -12.21 9.48
N LYS A 320 -2.85 -11.94 8.21
CA LYS A 320 -2.14 -10.72 7.82
C LYS A 320 -3.02 -9.48 7.86
N GLU A 321 -4.31 -9.59 7.51
CA GLU A 321 -5.24 -8.46 7.51
C GLU A 321 -5.94 -8.21 8.87
N SER A 322 -6.16 -9.24 9.69
CA SER A 322 -6.86 -9.08 10.97
C SER A 322 -5.98 -8.51 12.09
N SER A 323 -4.65 -8.66 12.02
CA SER A 323 -3.73 -7.95 12.93
C SER A 323 -3.65 -6.45 12.67
N GLU A 324 -4.07 -5.98 11.49
CA GLU A 324 -4.06 -4.56 11.13
C GLU A 324 -5.35 -3.82 11.53
N LYS A 325 -6.45 -4.54 11.84
CA LYS A 325 -7.76 -3.94 12.17
C LYS A 325 -8.13 -3.92 13.67
N ARG A 326 -7.31 -4.49 14.57
CA ARG A 326 -7.57 -4.50 16.03
C ARG A 326 -6.66 -3.59 16.88
N ILE A 327 -5.97 -2.63 16.27
CA ILE A 327 -5.24 -1.58 17.00
C ILE A 327 -6.00 -0.26 16.84
N GLY A 328 -7.16 -0.20 17.48
CA GLY A 328 -8.04 0.96 17.53
C GLY A 328 -8.76 1.01 18.87
N GLY A 329 -8.04 0.80 19.96
CA GLY A 329 -8.52 0.87 21.33
C GLY A 329 -7.32 1.08 22.25
N SER A 330 -7.35 2.16 23.03
CA SER A 330 -6.24 2.68 23.81
C SER A 330 -5.61 1.67 24.77
N THR A 331 -4.33 1.36 24.58
CA THR A 331 -3.42 1.00 25.68
C THR A 331 -2.15 1.86 25.55
N GLN A 332 -2.04 2.82 26.47
CA GLN A 332 -0.90 3.71 26.58
C GLN A 332 0.36 2.95 27.05
N LYS A 333 1.44 3.12 26.27
CA LYS A 333 2.85 3.29 26.69
C LYS A 333 3.31 2.56 27.97
N ALA A 334 4.00 1.43 27.78
CA ALA A 334 5.08 1.01 28.66
C ALA A 334 6.41 1.03 27.87
N TYR A 335 7.30 1.97 28.20
CA TYR A 335 8.66 2.04 27.63
C TYR A 335 9.61 1.14 28.45
N PRO A 336 10.52 0.37 27.82
CA PRO A 336 11.46 -0.50 28.52
C PRO A 336 12.75 0.27 28.86
N TRP A 337 12.85 0.87 30.05
CA TRP A 337 14.14 1.38 30.57
C TRP A 337 14.33 1.28 32.10
N ALA A 338 13.48 0.54 32.80
CA ALA A 338 13.61 0.35 34.26
C ALA A 338 14.47 -0.88 34.62
N PHE A 339 15.78 -0.85 34.33
CA PHE A 339 16.77 -1.77 34.93
C PHE A 339 18.16 -1.13 34.92
N THR A 340 18.47 -0.23 35.87
CA THR A 340 19.86 0.25 36.08
C THR A 340 20.29 0.48 37.54
N ASP A 341 19.46 0.22 38.55
CA ASP A 341 19.85 0.38 39.96
C ASP A 341 20.21 -0.94 40.63
N ARG A 342 21.39 -1.48 40.30
CA ARG A 342 22.19 -2.43 41.12
C ARG A 342 23.48 -2.67 40.35
N TYR A 343 24.62 -2.33 40.94
CA TYR A 343 25.99 -2.85 40.72
C TYR A 343 27.03 -1.74 40.97
N THR A 344 27.22 -1.40 42.24
CA THR A 344 28.46 -0.77 42.72
C THR A 344 29.06 -1.67 43.78
N ASP A 345 29.90 -2.61 43.36
CA ASP A 345 31.04 -3.10 44.14
C ASP A 345 31.82 -4.16 43.37
N LEU A 346 32.93 -3.76 42.73
CA LEU A 346 34.03 -4.65 42.37
C LEU A 346 35.34 -3.84 42.35
N SER A 347 36.38 -4.45 42.92
CA SER A 347 37.54 -3.80 43.53
C SER A 347 38.53 -3.07 42.60
N LEU A 348 39.08 -1.98 43.12
CA LEU A 348 40.04 -1.02 42.55
C LEU A 348 41.43 -1.56 42.10
N LYS A 349 41.65 -2.88 42.02
CA LYS A 349 43.02 -3.45 41.92
C LYS A 349 43.51 -3.80 40.51
N GLN A 350 42.68 -3.71 39.48
CA GLN A 350 43.05 -4.11 38.11
C GLN A 350 43.19 -2.94 37.10
N GLN A 351 43.13 -1.69 37.54
CA GLN A 351 43.14 -0.52 36.64
C GLN A 351 44.53 0.10 36.35
N ASN A 352 45.63 -0.42 36.93
CA ASN A 352 46.92 0.29 36.91
C ASN A 352 47.95 -0.16 35.88
N GLU A 353 47.66 -1.13 35.01
CA GLU A 353 48.60 -1.53 33.97
C GLU A 353 47.85 -1.69 32.65
N PHE A 354 47.77 -0.61 31.86
CA PHE A 354 47.68 -0.59 30.38
C PHE A 354 47.22 0.82 29.97
N ASN A 355 48.14 1.65 29.46
CA ASN A 355 47.82 2.91 28.81
C ASN A 355 48.68 3.08 27.56
N HIS A 356 48.02 3.27 26.42
CA HIS A 356 48.13 4.49 25.62
C HIS A 356 47.09 4.41 24.50
N ASP A 357 45.90 5.00 24.68
CA ASP A 357 45.10 5.39 23.52
C ASP A 357 44.09 6.52 23.78
N THR A 358 43.87 7.32 22.73
CA THR A 358 43.22 8.65 22.74
C THR A 358 41.70 8.65 22.95
N ASN A 359 41.02 7.49 22.90
CA ASN A 359 39.58 7.39 23.20
C ASN A 359 39.27 7.62 24.70
N TRP A 360 40.25 7.42 25.59
CA TRP A 360 40.06 7.59 27.04
C TRP A 360 39.67 9.03 27.42
N ASN A 361 40.19 10.04 26.71
CA ASN A 361 39.93 11.44 27.03
C ASN A 361 38.50 11.88 26.73
N VAL A 362 37.79 11.19 25.83
CA VAL A 362 36.41 11.53 25.43
C VAL A 362 35.42 11.09 26.50
N THR A 363 35.43 9.80 26.80
CA THR A 363 34.58 9.18 27.83
C THR A 363 34.92 9.72 29.20
N LYS A 364 36.20 9.97 29.52
CA LYS A 364 36.60 10.58 30.79
C LYS A 364 36.18 12.04 30.91
N LYS A 365 36.08 12.82 29.82
CA LYS A 365 35.52 14.19 29.86
C LYS A 365 34.00 14.19 30.06
N ALA A 366 33.28 13.28 29.41
CA ALA A 366 31.84 13.08 29.63
C ALA A 366 31.55 12.57 31.06
N GLU A 367 32.28 11.55 31.52
CA GLU A 367 32.23 11.07 32.90
C GLU A 367 32.65 12.16 33.90
N ASN A 368 33.66 12.99 33.61
CA ASN A 368 34.03 14.10 34.48
C ASN A 368 32.96 15.18 34.51
N ALA A 369 32.26 15.44 33.41
CA ALA A 369 31.10 16.33 33.40
C ALA A 369 29.97 15.75 34.27
N HIS A 370 29.70 14.44 34.16
CA HIS A 370 28.70 13.74 34.96
C HIS A 370 29.08 13.66 36.45
N ARG A 371 30.36 13.40 36.78
CA ARG A 371 30.91 13.40 38.14
C ARG A 371 30.97 14.80 38.73
N SER A 372 31.23 15.83 37.93
CA SER A 372 31.19 17.23 38.38
C SER A 372 29.76 17.66 38.66
N ALA A 373 28.80 17.29 37.80
CA ALA A 373 27.37 17.44 38.06
C ALA A 373 26.94 16.67 39.31
N ALA A 374 27.37 15.41 39.50
CA ALA A 374 27.06 14.62 40.70
C ALA A 374 27.71 15.20 41.97
N ARG A 375 28.95 15.72 41.91
CA ARG A 375 29.60 16.44 43.02
C ARG A 375 28.89 17.75 43.35
N PHE A 376 28.53 18.52 42.32
CA PHE A 376 27.72 19.73 42.39
C PHE A 376 26.39 19.43 43.08
N LEU A 377 25.72 18.35 42.68
CA LEU A 377 24.42 17.93 43.21
C LEU A 377 24.52 17.38 44.62
N LYS A 378 25.62 16.73 45.00
CA LYS A 378 25.88 16.29 46.39
C LYS A 378 26.19 17.47 47.33
N LEU A 379 26.88 18.49 46.84
CA LEU A 379 27.09 19.75 47.58
C LEU A 379 25.80 20.57 47.69
N TYR A 380 24.96 20.53 46.66
CA TYR A 380 23.65 21.21 46.58
C TYR A 380 22.57 20.50 47.41
N SER A 381 22.43 19.17 47.33
CA SER A 381 21.46 18.38 48.09
C SER A 381 21.69 18.50 49.58
N ASN A 382 22.95 18.53 50.03
CA ASN A 382 23.28 18.67 51.44
C ASN A 382 22.96 20.06 52.01
N ARG A 383 22.84 21.09 51.16
CA ARG A 383 22.64 22.48 51.58
C ARG A 383 21.20 22.97 51.36
N TYR A 384 20.44 22.37 50.45
CA TYR A 384 19.11 22.84 50.02
C TYR A 384 18.03 21.76 49.83
N SER A 385 18.20 20.55 50.38
CA SER A 385 17.22 19.44 50.30
C SER A 385 15.81 19.75 50.79
N LYS A 386 15.59 20.87 51.48
CA LYS A 386 14.27 21.28 51.99
C LYS A 386 13.37 21.98 50.97
N VAL A 387 13.90 22.43 49.83
CA VAL A 387 13.14 23.28 48.88
C VAL A 387 12.64 22.50 47.65
N MET A 388 13.26 21.37 47.34
CA MET A 388 12.91 20.55 46.17
C MET A 388 12.91 19.07 46.56
N ASP A 389 11.74 18.43 46.59
CA ASP A 389 11.58 17.05 47.05
C ASP A 389 11.79 16.05 45.88
N GLY A 390 12.87 15.26 45.88
CA GLY A 390 13.03 14.13 44.94
C GLY A 390 14.45 13.71 44.55
N ASN A 391 14.63 12.39 44.38
CA ASN A 391 15.87 11.65 44.04
C ASN A 391 16.44 11.86 42.62
N ARG A 392 16.10 12.92 41.88
CA ARG A 392 16.62 13.13 40.50
C ARG A 392 17.42 14.42 40.40
N SER A 393 18.73 14.25 40.37
CA SER A 393 19.68 15.33 40.39
C SER A 393 19.78 16.08 39.04
N THR A 394 19.48 15.42 37.92
CA THR A 394 19.60 15.97 36.55
C THR A 394 18.58 17.08 36.25
N SER A 395 17.31 16.90 36.60
CA SER A 395 16.23 17.88 36.36
C SER A 395 16.49 19.23 37.03
N HIS A 396 17.09 19.23 38.22
CA HIS A 396 17.47 20.46 38.94
C HIS A 396 18.58 21.24 38.24
N PHE A 397 19.56 20.52 37.68
CA PHE A 397 20.66 21.13 36.94
C PHE A 397 20.18 21.70 35.59
N MET A 398 19.21 21.05 34.94
CA MET A 398 18.52 21.60 33.78
C MET A 398 17.80 22.92 34.10
N LEU A 399 17.01 22.96 35.18
CA LEU A 399 16.31 24.19 35.60
C LEU A 399 17.28 25.33 35.95
N PHE A 400 18.38 25.02 36.62
CA PHE A 400 19.46 25.98 36.89
C PHE A 400 20.06 26.52 35.59
N THR A 401 20.33 25.64 34.61
CA THR A 401 20.92 26.03 33.33
C THR A 401 19.97 26.91 32.51
N MET A 402 18.68 26.53 32.43
CA MET A 402 17.64 27.34 31.79
C MET A 402 17.47 28.68 32.49
N TRP A 403 17.49 28.71 33.82
CA TRP A 403 17.45 29.95 34.59
C TRP A 403 18.65 30.85 34.32
N ALA A 404 19.87 30.30 34.34
CA ALA A 404 21.09 31.06 34.10
C ALA A 404 21.08 31.65 32.68
N LEU A 405 20.72 30.84 31.67
CA LEU A 405 20.54 31.32 30.29
C LEU A 405 19.44 32.37 30.19
N GLY A 406 18.29 32.17 30.81
CA GLY A 406 17.13 33.06 30.69
C GLY A 406 17.28 34.39 31.45
N THR A 407 18.10 34.43 32.50
CA THR A 407 18.16 35.59 33.42
C THR A 407 19.51 36.30 33.45
N GLN A 408 20.63 35.61 33.20
CA GLN A 408 21.96 36.21 33.26
C GLN A 408 22.44 36.61 31.87
N SER A 409 22.88 37.85 31.72
CA SER A 409 23.34 38.39 30.44
C SER A 409 24.73 37.88 30.04
N ASP A 410 25.59 37.57 31.01
CA ASP A 410 26.94 37.03 30.82
C ASP A 410 26.95 35.53 30.47
N ILE A 411 25.82 34.84 30.68
CA ILE A 411 25.68 33.42 30.35
C ILE A 411 25.14 33.24 28.93
N THR A 412 25.92 32.53 28.11
CA THR A 412 25.62 32.16 26.74
C THR A 412 25.66 30.63 26.59
N VAL A 413 25.14 30.11 25.49
CA VAL A 413 25.24 28.67 25.18
C VAL A 413 26.71 28.22 25.03
N GLU A 414 27.62 29.14 24.70
CA GLU A 414 29.04 28.84 24.55
C GLU A 414 29.75 28.60 25.89
N ASN A 415 29.39 29.36 26.92
CA ASN A 415 30.10 29.32 28.21
C ASN A 415 29.33 28.58 29.31
N MET A 416 28.14 28.05 29.02
CA MET A 416 27.33 27.32 30.01
C MET A 416 28.01 26.05 30.56
N GLU A 417 29.03 25.53 29.88
CA GLU A 417 29.84 24.39 30.34
C GLU A 417 30.70 24.68 31.57
N HIS A 418 30.78 25.96 32.00
CA HIS A 418 31.47 26.41 33.19
C HIS A 418 30.52 26.76 34.36
N LEU A 419 29.20 26.53 34.22
CA LEU A 419 28.21 26.86 35.25
C LEU A 419 28.46 26.12 36.57
N ASP A 420 29.07 24.94 36.52
CA ASP A 420 29.45 24.14 37.70
C ASP A 420 30.52 24.81 38.58
N THR A 421 31.21 25.82 38.06
CA THR A 421 32.22 26.61 38.81
C THR A 421 31.69 27.94 39.35
N ARG A 422 30.45 28.33 39.00
CA ARG A 422 29.85 29.63 39.33
C ARG A 422 28.96 29.55 40.57
N MET A 423 29.58 29.37 41.74
CA MET A 423 28.86 29.29 43.03
C MET A 423 27.99 30.54 43.31
N ASP A 424 28.42 31.71 42.82
CA ASP A 424 27.66 32.97 42.93
C ASP A 424 26.28 32.90 42.24
N LEU A 425 26.20 32.20 41.11
CA LEU A 425 24.95 32.03 40.38
C LEU A 425 24.03 31.03 41.07
N MET A 426 24.59 30.06 41.80
CA MET A 426 23.80 29.08 42.55
C MET A 426 23.05 29.72 43.71
N ASP A 427 23.69 30.62 44.46
CA ASP A 427 23.03 31.33 45.56
C ASP A 427 21.89 32.21 45.03
N ARG A 428 22.09 32.86 43.88
CA ARG A 428 21.05 33.64 43.18
C ARG A 428 19.92 32.76 42.65
N PHE A 429 20.24 31.57 42.16
CA PHE A 429 19.24 30.61 41.71
C PHE A 429 18.39 30.08 42.87
N ALA A 430 19.01 29.74 44.00
CA ALA A 430 18.30 29.34 45.20
C ALA A 430 17.35 30.44 45.67
N LYS A 431 17.83 31.69 45.71
CA LYS A 431 16.99 32.86 46.00
C LYS A 431 15.81 32.98 45.03
N PHE A 432 16.04 32.77 43.74
CA PHE A 432 14.98 32.78 42.73
C PHE A 432 13.93 31.69 42.97
N CYS A 433 14.34 30.46 43.31
CA CYS A 433 13.41 29.38 43.64
C CYS A 433 12.61 29.65 44.92
N GLU A 434 13.22 30.31 45.92
CA GLU A 434 12.52 30.76 47.13
C GLU A 434 11.50 31.85 46.83
N ASP A 435 11.83 32.79 45.93
CA ASP A 435 10.97 33.91 45.55
C ASP A 435 9.82 33.47 44.61
N TYR A 436 10.04 32.41 43.83
CA TYR A 436 9.10 31.87 42.84
C TYR A 436 8.95 30.33 42.93
N PRO A 437 8.42 29.81 44.06
CA PRO A 437 8.29 28.38 44.26
C PRO A 437 7.18 27.80 43.38
N THR A 438 7.49 26.80 42.56
CA THR A 438 6.46 25.98 41.88
C THR A 438 6.01 24.83 42.78
N ILE A 439 6.97 24.19 43.45
CA ILE A 439 6.77 23.21 44.52
C ILE A 439 6.86 23.96 45.86
N GLY A 440 5.85 23.81 46.71
CA GLY A 440 5.78 24.52 48.01
C GLY A 440 5.07 25.89 47.98
N ALA A 441 4.51 26.30 46.83
CA ALA A 441 3.56 27.41 46.80
C ALA A 441 2.34 27.09 47.66
N THR A 442 1.96 27.98 48.57
CA THR A 442 0.84 27.75 49.49
C THR A 442 -0.49 28.30 48.98
N THR A 443 -0.48 29.06 47.87
CA THR A 443 -1.68 29.65 47.26
C THR A 443 -1.62 29.58 45.73
N GLU A 444 -2.79 29.54 45.08
CA GLU A 444 -2.94 29.60 43.62
C GLU A 444 -2.30 30.87 43.02
N GLN A 445 -2.41 32.02 43.68
CA GLN A 445 -1.83 33.28 43.20
C GLN A 445 -0.30 33.25 43.22
N GLN A 446 0.30 32.74 44.30
CA GLN A 446 1.75 32.57 44.41
C GLN A 446 2.26 31.55 43.38
N TYR A 447 1.53 30.44 43.20
CA TYR A 447 1.84 29.43 42.21
C TYR A 447 1.78 30.00 40.78
N THR A 448 0.69 30.68 40.44
CA THR A 448 0.48 31.31 39.12
C THR A 448 1.57 32.33 38.82
N ALA A 449 1.90 33.21 39.78
CA ALA A 449 2.99 34.18 39.62
C ALA A 449 4.34 33.49 39.39
N SER A 450 4.61 32.39 40.09
CA SER A 450 5.83 31.60 39.94
C SER A 450 5.90 30.94 38.56
N VAL A 451 4.83 30.28 38.12
CA VAL A 451 4.74 29.65 36.79
C VAL A 451 4.91 30.67 35.67
N LYS A 452 4.29 31.86 35.78
CA LYS A 452 4.48 32.96 34.83
C LYS A 452 5.94 33.40 34.74
N LYS A 453 6.60 33.52 35.90
CA LYS A 453 8.02 33.89 35.96
C LYS A 453 8.91 32.83 35.31
N TRP A 454 8.64 31.55 35.56
CA TRP A 454 9.32 30.46 34.88
C TRP A 454 9.07 30.45 33.37
N GLY A 455 7.86 30.74 32.91
CA GLY A 455 7.54 30.90 31.48
C GLY A 455 8.41 31.95 30.80
N GLU A 456 8.62 33.12 31.44
CA GLU A 456 9.52 34.17 30.91
C GLU A 456 10.98 33.71 30.82
N VAL A 457 11.43 32.92 31.80
CA VAL A 457 12.79 32.38 31.86
C VAL A 457 13.00 31.36 30.74
N ILE A 458 12.06 30.41 30.60
CA ILE A 458 12.11 29.36 29.58
C ILE A 458 12.06 29.97 28.18
N LEU A 459 11.21 30.97 27.94
CA LEU A 459 11.12 31.63 26.64
C LEU A 459 12.46 32.29 26.25
N ARG A 460 13.08 33.02 27.18
CA ARG A 460 14.39 33.67 26.94
C ARG A 460 15.51 32.66 26.74
N ALA A 461 15.52 31.58 27.53
CA ALA A 461 16.49 30.49 27.35
C ALA A 461 16.31 29.82 25.97
N THR A 462 15.06 29.56 25.58
CA THR A 462 14.70 28.97 24.27
C THR A 462 15.20 29.84 23.13
N GLU A 463 15.00 31.16 23.17
CA GLU A 463 15.50 32.08 22.14
C GLU A 463 17.03 32.13 22.07
N LYS A 464 17.74 32.06 23.21
CA LYS A 464 19.21 31.95 23.20
C LYS A 464 19.69 30.64 22.56
N VAL A 465 19.02 29.52 22.84
CA VAL A 465 19.38 28.21 22.26
C VAL A 465 19.04 28.16 20.77
N LYS A 466 17.85 28.62 20.35
CA LYS A 466 17.46 28.72 18.93
C LYS A 466 18.52 29.44 18.09
N ASN A 467 18.97 30.60 18.57
CA ASN A 467 19.87 31.49 17.85
C ASN A 467 21.36 31.14 18.02
N TYR A 468 21.67 30.13 18.83
CA TYR A 468 23.06 29.69 18.99
C TYR A 468 23.56 29.08 17.69
N LYS A 469 24.65 29.65 17.15
CA LYS A 469 25.32 29.14 15.95
C LYS A 469 26.22 27.98 16.33
N MET A 470 25.91 26.79 15.83
CA MET A 470 26.75 25.61 16.02
C MET A 470 28.15 25.87 15.44
N PRO A 471 29.22 25.50 16.16
CA PRO A 471 30.58 25.74 15.69
C PRO A 471 30.83 25.09 14.34
N GLU A 472 31.48 25.82 13.44
CA GLU A 472 31.98 25.26 12.19
C GLU A 472 33.09 24.24 12.49
N GLY A 473 33.02 23.08 11.83
CA GLY A 473 33.98 22.01 12.01
C GLY A 473 33.47 20.70 11.43
N ASP A 474 34.41 19.80 11.12
CA ASP A 474 34.08 18.43 10.78
C ASP A 474 33.92 17.63 12.07
N TYR A 475 32.68 17.36 12.47
CA TYR A 475 32.34 16.58 13.66
C TYR A 475 32.67 15.08 13.50
N SER A 476 33.16 14.64 12.34
CA SER A 476 33.82 13.34 12.20
C SER A 476 35.25 13.35 12.76
N ASP A 477 35.83 14.54 12.98
CA ASP A 477 37.08 14.72 13.71
C ASP A 477 36.83 14.59 15.23
N PRO A 478 37.44 13.60 15.89
CA PRO A 478 37.35 13.44 17.33
C PRO A 478 37.81 14.65 18.12
N GLU A 479 38.79 15.43 17.65
CA GLU A 479 39.25 16.62 18.37
C GLU A 479 38.19 17.72 18.37
N VAL A 480 37.55 17.94 17.23
CA VAL A 480 36.41 18.87 17.08
C VAL A 480 35.24 18.41 17.95
N MET A 481 34.84 17.13 17.86
CA MET A 481 33.76 16.59 18.69
C MET A 481 34.09 16.71 20.18
N ASN A 482 35.31 16.35 20.60
CA ASN A 482 35.75 16.44 22.01
C ASN A 482 35.78 17.86 22.56
N LYS A 483 36.02 18.84 21.70
CA LYS A 483 36.01 20.25 22.08
C LYS A 483 34.60 20.70 22.46
N TYR A 484 33.56 20.15 21.82
CA TYR A 484 32.17 20.58 22.00
C TYR A 484 31.27 19.53 22.66
N ILE A 485 31.79 18.35 22.99
CA ILE A 485 31.01 17.22 23.52
C ILE A 485 30.24 17.58 24.79
N ARG A 486 30.87 18.36 25.70
CA ARG A 486 30.25 18.80 26.96
C ARG A 486 29.13 19.80 26.70
N ARG A 487 29.31 20.72 25.75
CA ARG A 487 28.28 21.68 25.35
C ARG A 487 27.08 20.98 24.73
N ASN A 488 27.31 20.08 23.78
CA ASN A 488 26.26 19.31 23.12
C ASN A 488 25.52 18.39 24.10
N TYR A 489 26.25 17.83 25.08
CA TYR A 489 25.68 17.07 26.18
C TYR A 489 24.70 17.89 27.02
N LEU A 490 25.09 19.12 27.39
CA LEU A 490 24.22 20.02 28.17
C LEU A 490 22.97 20.41 27.38
N ILE A 491 23.10 20.68 26.08
CA ILE A 491 21.95 20.95 25.19
C ILE A 491 21.00 19.74 25.15
N ASN A 492 21.54 18.52 25.03
CA ASN A 492 20.76 17.28 25.02
C ASN A 492 20.03 17.04 26.35
N HIS A 493 20.71 17.18 27.48
CA HIS A 493 20.08 16.98 28.79
C HIS A 493 18.98 18.02 29.06
N MET A 494 19.20 19.28 28.64
CA MET A 494 18.16 20.30 28.73
C MET A 494 16.90 19.91 27.96
N CYS A 495 17.01 19.34 26.75
CA CYS A 495 15.82 18.98 25.96
C CYS A 495 15.13 17.73 26.49
N VAL A 496 15.88 16.68 26.83
CA VAL A 496 15.33 15.42 27.36
C VAL A 496 14.61 15.66 28.68
N ASP A 497 15.27 16.31 29.64
CA ASP A 497 14.70 16.51 30.98
C ASP A 497 13.53 17.50 30.95
N PHE A 498 13.60 18.57 30.14
CA PHE A 498 12.48 19.51 30.01
C PHE A 498 11.24 18.80 29.45
N MET A 499 11.38 18.02 28.38
CA MET A 499 10.24 17.35 27.76
C MET A 499 9.64 16.25 28.63
N GLN A 500 10.47 15.55 29.42
CA GLN A 500 10.02 14.48 30.31
C GLN A 500 9.40 15.00 31.61
N ASP A 501 9.96 16.09 32.18
CA ASP A 501 9.59 16.55 33.52
C ASP A 501 8.73 17.83 33.54
N LYS A 502 8.46 18.49 32.40
CA LYS A 502 7.67 19.75 32.39
C LYS A 502 6.32 19.65 33.12
N ASN A 503 5.59 18.55 32.93
CA ASN A 503 4.31 18.34 33.58
C ASN A 503 4.50 18.18 35.08
N ARG A 504 5.52 17.47 35.53
CA ARG A 504 5.80 17.28 36.94
C ARG A 504 6.28 18.56 37.64
N ILE A 505 7.10 19.37 36.96
CA ILE A 505 7.67 20.60 37.52
C ILE A 505 6.59 21.69 37.66
N PHE A 506 5.62 21.70 36.75
CA PHE A 506 4.57 22.71 36.65
C PHE A 506 3.15 22.15 36.83
N GLU A 507 3.01 20.99 37.49
CA GLU A 507 1.73 20.52 38.03
C GLU A 507 1.79 20.60 39.55
N ASN A 508 0.98 21.46 40.14
CA ASN A 508 0.73 21.49 41.57
C ASN A 508 -0.67 20.93 41.81
N LYS A 509 -0.75 19.61 41.98
CA LYS A 509 -2.01 18.87 42.14
C LYS A 509 -2.80 19.32 43.37
N ASP A 510 -2.12 19.78 44.41
CA ASP A 510 -2.75 20.21 45.67
C ASP A 510 -3.52 21.52 45.52
N LEU A 511 -3.15 22.36 44.54
CA LEU A 511 -3.84 23.63 44.25
C LEU A 511 -4.84 23.54 43.10
N GLY A 512 -4.93 22.40 42.40
CA GLY A 512 -5.86 22.21 41.27
C GLY A 512 -5.58 23.08 40.04
N VAL A 513 -4.39 23.68 39.93
CA VAL A 513 -4.02 24.59 38.83
C VAL A 513 -3.06 23.89 37.87
N ASN A 514 -3.42 23.86 36.58
CA ASN A 514 -2.56 23.35 35.51
C ASN A 514 -1.52 24.41 35.12
N GLY A 515 -0.26 24.24 35.51
CA GLY A 515 0.80 25.20 35.20
C GLY A 515 1.14 25.30 33.71
N ASN A 516 0.91 24.25 32.90
CA ASN A 516 1.07 24.35 31.45
C ASN A 516 0.08 25.35 30.86
N GLN A 517 -1.17 25.35 31.32
CA GLN A 517 -2.19 26.31 30.90
C GLN A 517 -1.81 27.73 31.30
N VAL A 518 -1.32 27.92 32.54
CA VAL A 518 -0.84 29.23 33.01
C VAL A 518 0.32 29.74 32.15
N MET A 519 1.26 28.87 31.75
CA MET A 519 2.34 29.24 30.83
C MET A 519 1.82 29.59 29.44
N GLU A 520 0.91 28.79 28.89
CA GLU A 520 0.28 29.03 27.58
C GLU A 520 -0.42 30.39 27.53
N GLU A 521 -1.21 30.72 28.56
CA GLU A 521 -1.91 31.99 28.68
C GLU A 521 -0.95 33.18 28.82
N HIS A 522 0.13 33.03 29.61
CA HIS A 522 1.09 34.11 29.86
C HIS A 522 2.03 34.37 28.70
N MET A 523 2.55 33.31 28.08
CA MET A 523 3.47 33.41 26.94
C MET A 523 2.72 33.70 25.64
N GLY A 524 1.41 33.41 25.61
CA GLY A 524 0.59 33.34 24.41
C GLY A 524 0.74 31.95 23.76
N GLY A 525 -0.38 31.33 23.39
CA GLY A 525 -0.41 29.95 22.89
C GLY A 525 0.57 29.67 21.75
N ARG A 526 0.75 30.62 20.84
CA ARG A 526 1.75 30.52 19.76
C ARG A 526 3.18 30.35 20.28
N ASN A 527 3.62 31.17 21.24
CA ASN A 527 4.99 31.12 21.75
C ASN A 527 5.21 29.84 22.58
N TRP A 528 4.18 29.39 23.29
CA TRP A 528 4.21 28.13 24.02
C TRP A 528 4.34 26.93 23.08
N ASP A 529 3.51 26.86 22.04
CA ASP A 529 3.56 25.81 21.02
C ASP A 529 4.91 25.80 20.28
N GLU A 530 5.41 26.97 19.89
CA GLU A 530 6.72 27.10 19.24
C GLU A 530 7.86 26.65 20.16
N THR A 531 7.76 26.92 21.47
CA THR A 531 8.72 26.47 22.48
C THR A 531 8.70 24.96 22.62
N LEU A 532 7.53 24.35 22.82
CA LEU A 532 7.40 22.89 22.93
C LEU A 532 7.83 22.18 21.66
N SER A 533 7.43 22.68 20.50
CA SER A 533 7.83 22.13 19.20
C SER A 533 9.34 22.19 19.00
N PHE A 534 9.98 23.30 19.37
CA PHE A 534 11.43 23.44 19.30
C PHE A 534 12.15 22.41 20.17
N TRP A 535 11.80 22.29 21.46
CA TRP A 535 12.46 21.37 22.37
C TRP A 535 12.24 19.90 22.00
N THR A 536 11.06 19.54 21.51
CA THR A 536 10.77 18.19 20.98
C THR A 536 11.67 17.86 19.79
N LYS A 537 11.73 18.73 18.78
CA LYS A 537 12.57 18.51 17.59
C LYS A 537 14.05 18.48 17.95
N LEU A 538 14.48 19.29 18.92
CA LEU A 538 15.86 19.29 19.42
C LEU A 538 16.20 17.97 20.12
N GLN A 539 15.28 17.42 20.93
CA GLN A 539 15.41 16.10 21.54
C GLN A 539 15.56 15.00 20.49
N ASP A 540 14.68 14.99 19.49
CA ASP A 540 14.75 14.01 18.39
C ASP A 540 16.08 14.12 17.63
N THR A 541 16.57 15.35 17.46
CA THR A 541 17.84 15.62 16.78
C THR A 541 19.05 15.10 17.56
N TYR A 542 19.04 15.26 18.89
CA TYR A 542 20.16 14.90 19.76
C TYR A 542 20.11 13.47 20.31
N ALA A 543 19.02 12.71 20.13
CA ALA A 543 18.90 11.35 20.66
C ALA A 543 20.00 10.35 20.18
N PHE A 544 20.55 10.56 18.97
CA PHE A 544 21.68 9.76 18.46
C PHE A 544 22.99 10.09 19.15
N PHE A 545 23.12 11.32 19.65
CA PHE A 545 24.29 11.72 20.41
C PHE A 545 24.36 10.96 21.73
N ASP A 546 23.24 10.84 22.45
CA ASP A 546 23.16 10.06 23.70
C ASP A 546 23.55 8.59 23.46
N THR A 547 22.92 7.94 22.48
CA THR A 547 23.19 6.51 22.19
C THR A 547 24.54 6.24 21.52
N GLY A 548 25.07 7.16 20.71
CA GLY A 548 26.34 7.02 19.99
C GLY A 548 27.58 7.45 20.77
N TYR A 549 27.43 8.31 21.79
CA TYR A 549 28.54 8.90 22.54
C TYR A 549 28.42 8.84 24.07
N GLU A 550 27.23 8.90 24.65
CA GLU A 550 27.02 8.93 26.11
C GLU A 550 26.89 7.53 26.72
N LYS A 551 26.08 6.65 26.12
CA LYS A 551 25.80 5.29 26.62
C LYS A 551 26.79 4.22 26.18
N CYS A 552 27.87 4.60 25.51
CA CYS A 552 28.89 3.66 25.03
C CYS A 552 29.85 3.31 26.19
N PRO A 553 29.85 2.06 26.72
CA PRO A 553 30.80 1.68 27.75
C PRO A 553 32.24 1.87 27.23
N PRO A 554 33.23 2.11 28.10
CA PRO A 554 34.63 2.13 27.68
C PRO A 554 34.95 0.85 26.89
N LEU A 555 35.41 0.99 25.63
CA LEU A 555 35.72 -0.09 24.68
C LEU A 555 36.63 -1.22 25.22
N ASN A 556 37.24 -1.03 26.40
CA ASN A 556 38.14 -1.98 27.03
C ASN A 556 37.50 -2.81 28.17
N GLN A 557 36.23 -2.57 28.55
CA GLN A 557 35.51 -3.40 29.53
C GLN A 557 34.82 -4.58 28.83
N GLY A 558 35.62 -5.57 28.40
CA GLY A 558 35.16 -6.92 28.07
C GLY A 558 34.45 -7.08 26.71
N SER A 559 35.11 -7.78 25.78
CA SER A 559 34.57 -8.22 24.48
C SER A 559 33.31 -9.08 24.55
N GLN A 560 32.90 -9.56 25.72
CA GLN A 560 31.75 -10.44 25.91
C GLN A 560 30.38 -9.73 25.85
N PHE A 561 30.33 -8.40 25.98
CA PHE A 561 29.08 -7.63 25.91
C PHE A 561 28.78 -7.01 24.53
N PHE A 562 29.66 -7.20 23.53
CA PHE A 562 29.64 -6.42 22.29
C PHE A 562 28.86 -7.02 21.11
N GLY A 563 28.44 -8.29 21.15
CA GLY A 563 27.91 -9.01 19.97
C GLY A 563 26.86 -8.24 19.16
N SER A 564 25.68 -7.96 19.73
CA SER A 564 24.57 -7.29 19.01
C SER A 564 24.56 -5.76 19.16
N ALA A 565 25.22 -5.20 20.18
CA ALA A 565 25.16 -3.78 20.49
C ALA A 565 26.20 -2.93 19.72
N ALA A 566 27.39 -3.47 19.42
CA ALA A 566 28.47 -2.71 18.77
C ALA A 566 28.07 -2.14 17.40
N PRO A 567 27.42 -2.91 16.52
CA PRO A 567 26.98 -2.41 15.22
C PRO A 567 25.96 -1.26 15.34
N LYS A 568 25.05 -1.36 16.32
CA LYS A 568 24.02 -0.34 16.58
C LYS A 568 24.63 0.95 17.13
N ILE A 569 25.58 0.84 18.05
CA ILE A 569 26.35 1.98 18.58
C ILE A 569 27.16 2.66 17.46
N ALA A 570 27.84 1.88 16.61
CA ALA A 570 28.61 2.42 15.49
C ALA A 570 27.71 3.15 14.47
N CYS A 571 26.54 2.58 14.19
CA CYS A 571 25.53 3.21 13.34
C CYS A 571 25.02 4.54 13.93
N ASN A 572 24.60 4.54 15.20
CA ASN A 572 24.13 5.75 15.89
C ASN A 572 25.20 6.84 15.93
N ARG A 573 26.46 6.46 16.11
CA ARG A 573 27.60 7.39 16.09
C ARG A 573 27.78 8.05 14.72
N ASP A 574 27.76 7.27 13.64
CA ASP A 574 27.89 7.80 12.28
C ASP A 574 26.70 8.70 11.89
N ILE A 575 25.48 8.33 12.31
CA ILE A 575 24.27 9.15 12.15
C ILE A 575 24.42 10.48 12.90
N ALA A 576 24.86 10.44 14.17
CA ALA A 576 25.09 11.64 14.96
C ALA A 576 26.15 12.56 14.31
N ILE A 577 27.24 11.99 13.77
CA ILE A 577 28.25 12.76 13.03
C ILE A 577 27.64 13.47 11.82
N ASP A 578 26.80 12.78 11.02
CA ASP A 578 26.14 13.39 9.86
C ASP A 578 25.18 14.50 10.28
N VAL A 579 24.43 14.30 11.37
CA VAL A 579 23.56 15.33 11.97
C VAL A 579 24.36 16.56 12.36
N PHE A 580 25.42 16.41 13.17
CA PHE A 580 26.22 17.56 13.61
C PHE A 580 26.95 18.26 12.46
N ASN A 581 27.43 17.52 11.46
CA ASN A 581 28.02 18.12 10.26
C ASN A 581 27.01 18.94 9.45
N ARG A 582 25.73 18.55 9.43
CA ARG A 582 24.67 19.34 8.80
C ARG A 582 24.27 20.57 9.60
N MET A 583 24.43 20.52 10.92
CA MET A 583 24.20 21.64 11.83
C MET A 583 25.37 22.62 11.86
N ALA A 584 26.59 22.18 11.53
CA ALA A 584 27.80 22.98 11.60
C ALA A 584 27.65 24.33 10.86
N GLY A 585 27.98 25.43 11.54
CA GLY A 585 27.88 26.77 10.98
C GLY A 585 26.46 27.32 10.84
N LYS A 586 25.44 26.63 11.34
CA LYS A 586 24.04 27.10 11.33
C LYS A 586 23.57 27.40 12.75
N THR A 587 22.51 28.21 12.87
CA THR A 587 21.79 28.31 14.14
C THR A 587 21.18 26.95 14.50
N ILE A 588 20.88 26.69 15.78
CA ILE A 588 20.23 25.43 16.19
C ILE A 588 18.92 25.23 15.42
N THR A 589 18.12 26.28 15.22
CA THR A 589 16.87 26.20 14.44
C THR A 589 17.12 25.73 13.00
N GLU A 590 18.00 26.42 12.27
CA GLU A 590 18.38 26.04 10.89
C GLU A 590 19.05 24.65 10.85
N GLY A 591 19.77 24.29 11.90
CA GLY A 591 20.44 22.99 12.05
C GLY A 591 19.45 21.84 12.23
N ILE A 592 18.45 21.99 13.11
CA ILE A 592 17.37 21.02 13.31
C ILE A 592 16.62 20.81 11.99
N GLU A 593 16.29 21.90 11.29
CA GLU A 593 15.62 21.82 9.98
C GLU A 593 16.48 21.08 8.95
N ALA A 594 17.80 21.30 8.95
CA ALA A 594 18.71 20.59 8.07
C ALA A 594 18.98 19.12 8.47
N ALA A 595 18.75 18.75 9.73
CA ALA A 595 19.03 17.42 10.28
C ALA A 595 17.79 16.51 10.40
N GLY A 596 16.58 17.08 10.38
CA GLY A 596 15.33 16.41 10.77
C GLY A 596 15.09 15.05 10.11
N ILE A 597 15.39 14.90 8.81
CA ILE A 597 15.26 13.61 8.10
C ILE A 597 16.23 12.56 8.61
N VAL A 598 17.50 12.92 8.78
CA VAL A 598 18.52 11.98 9.26
C VAL A 598 18.12 11.48 10.65
N CYS A 599 17.41 12.30 11.42
CA CYS A 599 16.96 11.94 12.75
C CYS A 599 15.73 11.03 12.73
N VAL A 600 14.65 11.42 12.04
CA VAL A 600 13.42 10.60 11.97
C VAL A 600 13.66 9.26 11.27
N PHE A 601 14.37 9.28 10.14
CA PHE A 601 14.70 8.04 9.44
C PHE A 601 15.84 7.30 10.11
N GLY A 602 16.85 7.98 10.65
CA GLY A 602 17.93 7.33 11.39
C GLY A 602 17.43 6.59 12.62
N MET A 603 16.37 7.07 13.29
CA MET A 603 15.84 6.43 14.49
C MET A 603 15.12 5.16 14.09
N ASN A 604 14.19 5.27 13.14
CA ASN A 604 13.47 4.12 12.59
C ASN A 604 14.42 3.12 11.92
N THR A 605 15.45 3.61 11.24
CA THR A 605 16.48 2.79 10.59
C THR A 605 17.37 2.11 11.62
N ALA A 606 17.89 2.79 12.64
CA ALA A 606 18.70 2.16 13.68
C ALA A 606 17.92 1.20 14.58
N ILE A 607 16.61 1.43 14.74
CA ILE A 607 15.70 0.52 15.46
C ILE A 607 15.40 -0.73 14.62
N LYS A 608 15.16 -0.58 13.31
CA LYS A 608 14.78 -1.67 12.39
C LYS A 608 15.96 -2.31 11.64
N MET A 609 17.14 -1.71 11.70
CA MET A 609 18.33 -2.21 11.01
C MET A 609 18.70 -3.55 11.64
N ASP A 610 18.59 -4.58 10.82
CA ASP A 610 19.25 -5.84 11.10
C ASP A 610 20.76 -5.67 10.90
N CYS A 611 21.40 -5.16 11.95
CA CYS A 611 22.83 -4.97 11.99
C CYS A 611 23.61 -6.30 12.05
N SER A 612 22.94 -7.45 12.12
CA SER A 612 23.59 -8.77 12.03
C SER A 612 24.33 -8.98 10.70
N SER A 613 23.93 -8.24 9.66
CA SER A 613 24.56 -8.25 8.34
C SER A 613 25.85 -7.44 8.23
N LEU A 614 26.22 -6.67 9.26
CA LEU A 614 27.47 -5.90 9.30
C LEU A 614 28.62 -6.81 9.73
N ASP A 615 29.72 -6.80 8.96
CA ASP A 615 30.93 -7.55 9.32
C ASP A 615 31.51 -7.01 10.63
N GLU A 616 31.47 -7.82 11.69
CA GLU A 616 31.92 -7.45 13.04
C GLU A 616 33.36 -6.91 13.03
N ARG A 617 34.24 -7.46 12.18
CA ARG A 617 35.62 -6.96 12.01
C ARG A 617 35.65 -5.56 11.42
N THR A 618 34.81 -5.24 10.45
CA THR A 618 34.69 -3.90 9.86
C THR A 618 34.09 -2.91 10.86
N VAL A 619 33.10 -3.32 11.65
CA VAL A 619 32.52 -2.53 12.74
C VAL A 619 33.57 -2.22 13.80
N LEU A 620 34.29 -3.24 14.30
CA LEU A 620 35.36 -3.09 15.28
C LEU A 620 36.53 -2.28 14.74
N LYS A 621 36.92 -2.46 13.47
CA LYS A 621 37.95 -1.62 12.83
C LYS A 621 37.52 -0.17 12.69
N SER A 622 36.24 0.09 12.40
CA SER A 622 35.71 1.46 12.33
C SER A 622 35.65 2.11 13.71
N LEU A 623 35.12 1.41 14.72
CA LEU A 623 35.11 1.87 16.13
C LEU A 623 36.52 2.14 16.65
N ASN A 624 37.49 1.30 16.25
CA ASN A 624 38.92 1.45 16.54
C ASN A 624 39.68 2.32 15.53
N ARG A 625 38.99 3.03 14.62
CA ARG A 625 39.55 4.00 13.66
C ARG A 625 40.56 3.45 12.63
N LYS A 626 40.64 2.14 12.47
CA LYS A 626 41.49 1.46 11.48
C LYS A 626 40.86 1.40 10.08
N ASP A 627 39.54 1.57 9.97
CA ASP A 627 38.85 1.61 8.68
C ASP A 627 37.61 2.55 8.70
N LYS A 628 37.84 3.82 8.37
CA LYS A 628 36.78 4.85 8.33
C LYS A 628 35.82 4.70 7.13
N ASN A 629 36.24 4.01 6.06
CA ASN A 629 35.51 3.98 4.79
C ASN A 629 34.74 2.66 4.58
N GLY A 630 35.21 1.55 5.14
CA GLY A 630 34.58 0.24 5.04
C GLY A 630 33.19 0.21 5.67
N LEU A 631 33.06 0.69 6.92
CA LEU A 631 31.76 0.78 7.58
C LEU A 631 30.83 1.76 6.87
N LYS A 632 31.32 2.95 6.52
CA LYS A 632 30.53 3.97 5.79
C LYS A 632 29.96 3.45 4.47
N LYS A 633 30.70 2.58 3.77
CA LYS A 633 30.25 1.93 2.53
C LYS A 633 29.21 0.83 2.76
N GLN A 634 29.35 0.03 3.83
CA GLN A 634 28.38 -0.99 4.20
C GLN A 634 27.09 -0.36 4.73
N LEU A 635 27.22 0.59 5.67
CA LEU A 635 26.11 1.41 6.16
C LEU A 635 25.44 2.16 5.01
N GLY A 636 26.18 2.73 4.06
CA GLY A 636 25.59 3.39 2.90
C GLY A 636 24.66 2.48 2.08
N LYS A 637 24.99 1.19 1.93
CA LYS A 637 24.11 0.23 1.23
C LYS A 637 22.88 -0.13 2.04
N ILE A 638 23.06 -0.37 3.34
CA ILE A 638 21.94 -0.71 4.24
C ILE A 638 21.02 0.51 4.39
N LEU A 639 21.58 1.70 4.63
CA LEU A 639 20.87 2.97 4.63
C LEU A 639 20.09 3.16 3.32
N ILE A 640 20.69 2.96 2.14
CA ILE A 640 19.95 3.08 0.87
C ILE A 640 18.77 2.10 0.80
N LYS A 641 18.95 0.85 1.26
CA LYS A 641 17.87 -0.15 1.30
C LYS A 641 16.77 0.26 2.29
N THR A 642 17.13 0.64 3.52
CA THR A 642 16.18 1.05 4.55
C THR A 642 15.52 2.39 4.22
N TYR A 643 16.22 3.30 3.55
CA TYR A 643 15.61 4.52 2.98
C TYR A 643 14.57 4.13 1.94
N LYS A 644 14.86 3.21 1.00
CA LYS A 644 13.85 2.73 0.04
C LYS A 644 12.62 2.11 0.71
N GLU A 645 12.83 1.27 1.71
CA GLU A 645 11.74 0.65 2.47
C GLU A 645 10.95 1.70 3.27
N SER A 646 11.63 2.69 3.85
CA SER A 646 10.99 3.78 4.58
C SER A 646 10.29 4.77 3.64
N ILE A 647 10.74 4.93 2.39
CA ILE A 647 10.04 5.68 1.33
C ILE A 647 8.76 4.97 0.95
N ASN A 648 8.83 3.67 0.69
CA ASN A 648 7.64 2.88 0.40
C ASN A 648 6.66 2.96 1.56
N SER A 649 7.14 2.81 2.79
CA SER A 649 6.32 2.93 4.00
C SER A 649 5.75 4.35 4.19
N ALA A 650 6.51 5.41 3.92
CA ALA A 650 6.02 6.80 3.99
C ALA A 650 4.97 7.09 2.90
N ASN A 651 5.15 6.55 1.70
CA ASN A 651 4.20 6.70 0.60
C ASN A 651 2.93 5.88 0.81
N GLU A 652 3.07 4.66 1.32
CA GLU A 652 1.98 3.85 1.84
C GLU A 652 1.28 4.57 2.99
N THR A 653 2.02 5.27 3.85
CA THR A 653 1.46 6.10 4.93
C THR A 653 0.67 7.28 4.37
N VAL A 654 1.08 7.94 3.28
CA VAL A 654 0.27 9.02 2.66
C VAL A 654 -1.01 8.46 2.05
N SER A 655 -0.93 7.34 1.34
CA SER A 655 -2.12 6.66 0.80
C SER A 655 -3.05 6.16 1.92
N SER A 656 -2.48 5.61 3.00
CA SER A 656 -3.20 5.13 4.18
C SER A 656 -3.78 6.29 5.00
N ASN A 657 -3.07 7.41 5.12
CA ASN A 657 -3.53 8.63 5.78
C ASN A 657 -4.63 9.30 4.97
N ALA A 658 -4.53 9.31 3.64
CA ALA A 658 -5.62 9.73 2.77
C ALA A 658 -6.85 8.84 2.97
N LYS A 659 -6.66 7.51 3.01
CA LYS A 659 -7.72 6.53 3.32
C LYS A 659 -8.38 6.81 4.68
N ASN A 660 -7.59 6.95 5.74
CA ASN A 660 -8.09 7.23 7.09
C ASN A 660 -8.75 8.62 7.17
N PHE A 661 -8.23 9.58 6.43
CA PHE A 661 -8.80 10.92 6.37
C PHE A 661 -10.21 10.90 5.77
N PHE A 662 -10.46 10.20 4.66
CA PHE A 662 -11.81 10.12 4.07
C PHE A 662 -12.79 9.36 4.94
N ASN A 663 -12.39 8.23 5.49
CA ASN A 663 -13.23 7.46 6.41
C ASN A 663 -13.62 8.27 7.67
N ASN A 664 -12.78 9.23 8.09
CA ASN A 664 -13.05 10.09 9.25
C ASN A 664 -13.70 11.44 8.90
N LEU A 665 -14.12 11.68 7.65
CA LEU A 665 -14.90 12.88 7.28
C LEU A 665 -16.39 12.74 7.57
N GLU A 666 -16.88 11.51 7.74
CA GLU A 666 -18.30 11.11 7.82
C GLU A 666 -19.13 11.81 8.90
N TYR A 667 -18.50 12.35 9.96
CA TYR A 667 -19.22 12.86 11.14
C TYR A 667 -19.02 14.36 11.43
N ASP A 668 -18.45 15.14 10.51
CA ASP A 668 -18.12 16.54 10.79
C ASP A 668 -19.18 17.52 10.26
N ALA A 669 -20.01 18.09 11.16
CA ALA A 669 -20.91 19.21 10.84
C ALA A 669 -20.19 20.39 10.15
N LEU A 670 -18.90 20.56 10.42
CA LEU A 670 -18.02 21.53 9.78
C LEU A 670 -17.83 21.29 8.27
N MET A 671 -17.88 20.04 7.78
CA MET A 671 -17.78 19.77 6.33
C MET A 671 -18.96 20.32 5.56
N ASN A 672 -20.17 20.22 6.11
CA ASN A 672 -21.37 20.82 5.51
C ASN A 672 -21.27 22.35 5.47
N GLN A 673 -20.76 22.96 6.54
CA GLN A 673 -20.48 24.39 6.54
C GLN A 673 -19.47 24.78 5.47
N VAL A 674 -18.32 24.09 5.38
CA VAL A 674 -17.29 24.34 4.35
C VAL A 674 -17.86 24.21 2.93
N LYS A 675 -18.69 23.18 2.67
CA LYS A 675 -19.37 22.98 1.40
C LYS A 675 -20.30 24.14 1.05
N SER A 676 -20.97 24.70 2.06
CA SER A 676 -21.92 25.83 1.90
C SER A 676 -21.26 27.21 1.81
N LEU A 677 -19.94 27.32 2.06
CA LEU A 677 -19.25 28.61 2.04
C LEU A 677 -19.36 29.28 0.67
N GLN A 678 -19.71 30.57 0.67
CA GLN A 678 -19.65 31.38 -0.54
C GLN A 678 -18.23 31.41 -1.11
N ASP A 679 -18.10 31.43 -2.44
CA ASP A 679 -16.81 31.47 -3.12
C ASP A 679 -16.17 32.88 -3.09
N THR A 680 -15.96 33.42 -1.88
CA THR A 680 -15.36 34.75 -1.66
C THR A 680 -14.21 34.67 -0.67
N LYS A 681 -13.27 35.62 -0.77
CA LYS A 681 -12.15 35.76 0.18
C LYS A 681 -12.67 35.97 1.60
N GLN A 682 -13.68 36.83 1.76
CA GLN A 682 -14.22 37.21 3.07
C GLN A 682 -14.91 36.03 3.76
N ALA A 683 -15.77 35.28 3.06
CA ALA A 683 -16.44 34.12 3.66
C ALA A 683 -15.46 33.07 4.20
N THR A 684 -14.34 32.85 3.50
CA THR A 684 -13.28 31.93 3.94
C THR A 684 -12.55 32.45 5.19
N LEU A 685 -12.28 33.76 5.24
CA LEU A 685 -11.66 34.39 6.40
C LEU A 685 -12.60 34.41 7.61
N ASP A 686 -13.87 34.70 7.40
CA ASP A 686 -14.89 34.69 8.46
C ASP A 686 -15.05 33.30 9.06
N PHE A 687 -15.05 32.26 8.22
CA PHE A 687 -15.04 30.86 8.66
C PHE A 687 -13.79 30.54 9.49
N LEU A 688 -12.59 30.90 9.02
CA LEU A 688 -11.35 30.63 9.75
C LEU A 688 -11.26 31.38 11.09
N ASN A 689 -11.88 32.58 11.17
CA ASN A 689 -11.87 33.44 12.36
C ASN A 689 -13.06 33.21 13.30
N SER A 690 -13.99 32.31 12.94
CA SER A 690 -15.12 31.97 13.79
C SER A 690 -14.63 31.46 15.14
N LYS A 691 -15.21 32.01 16.22
CA LYS A 691 -14.95 31.61 17.60
C LYS A 691 -15.87 30.48 18.08
N GLU A 692 -16.70 29.96 17.19
CA GLU A 692 -17.64 28.89 17.52
C GLU A 692 -16.84 27.66 17.97
N LYS A 693 -17.07 27.25 19.22
CA LYS A 693 -16.35 26.12 19.83
C LYS A 693 -17.10 24.83 19.52
N TYR A 694 -16.44 23.91 18.85
CA TYR A 694 -17.00 22.59 18.53
C TYR A 694 -16.58 21.57 19.59
N ASN A 695 -17.46 20.61 19.87
CA ASN A 695 -17.28 19.55 20.88
C ASN A 695 -16.34 18.45 20.36
N ILE A 696 -15.12 18.86 19.97
CA ILE A 696 -14.06 18.03 19.42
C ILE A 696 -12.85 18.18 20.37
N ASN A 697 -11.86 17.28 20.30
CA ASN A 697 -10.59 17.35 21.05
C ASN A 697 -10.06 18.79 21.21
N GLU A 698 -9.40 19.10 22.32
CA GLU A 698 -9.02 20.47 22.72
C GLU A 698 -8.34 21.32 21.64
N SER A 699 -7.51 20.71 20.78
CA SER A 699 -6.82 21.36 19.66
C SER A 699 -7.68 21.59 18.40
N MET A 700 -8.87 21.00 18.33
CA MET A 700 -9.84 21.09 17.22
C MET A 700 -11.06 21.99 17.54
N LYS A 701 -11.06 22.69 18.67
CA LYS A 701 -12.19 23.52 19.13
C LYS A 701 -12.52 24.70 18.19
N THR A 702 -11.71 25.06 17.21
CA THR A 702 -12.00 26.16 16.25
C THR A 702 -11.97 25.64 14.80
N PRO A 703 -12.67 26.29 13.85
CA PRO A 703 -12.60 25.91 12.44
C PRO A 703 -11.17 25.88 11.87
N SER A 704 -10.33 26.85 12.27
CA SER A 704 -8.92 26.88 11.86
C SER A 704 -8.11 25.72 12.44
N GLY A 705 -8.32 25.38 13.71
CA GLY A 705 -7.69 24.23 14.37
C GLY A 705 -8.14 22.91 13.75
N TRP A 706 -9.44 22.79 13.46
CA TRP A 706 -10.03 21.64 12.80
C TRP A 706 -9.47 21.40 11.40
N ILE A 707 -9.44 22.42 10.52
CA ILE A 707 -8.83 22.30 9.17
C ILE A 707 -7.36 21.89 9.28
N SER A 708 -6.62 22.53 10.18
CA SER A 708 -5.21 22.22 10.37
C SER A 708 -5.02 20.79 10.86
N GLY A 709 -5.86 20.32 11.78
CA GLY A 709 -5.85 18.96 12.30
C GLY A 709 -6.16 17.92 11.22
N LYS A 710 -7.22 18.13 10.43
CA LYS A 710 -7.60 17.23 9.32
C LYS A 710 -6.51 17.20 8.24
N MET A 711 -5.97 18.35 7.84
CA MET A 711 -4.86 18.39 6.89
C MET A 711 -3.58 17.76 7.45
N ASN A 712 -3.30 17.95 8.75
CA ASN A 712 -2.16 17.29 9.40
C ASN A 712 -2.35 15.77 9.46
N GLN A 713 -3.58 15.26 9.64
CA GLN A 713 -3.87 13.82 9.51
C GLN A 713 -3.59 13.33 8.09
N LEU A 714 -4.01 14.08 7.06
CA LEU A 714 -3.78 13.74 5.66
C LEU A 714 -2.28 13.65 5.31
N PHE A 715 -1.45 14.53 5.86
CA PHE A 715 -0.01 14.50 5.59
C PHE A 715 0.77 13.59 6.53
N GLY A 716 0.48 13.62 7.83
CA GLY A 716 1.43 13.21 8.85
C GLY A 716 2.70 14.07 8.86
N ASP A 717 3.42 14.07 9.98
CA ASP A 717 4.64 14.89 10.14
C ASP A 717 5.77 14.45 9.20
N ASN A 718 5.85 13.15 8.90
CA ASN A 718 6.88 12.56 8.04
C ASN A 718 6.80 13.07 6.60
N TYR A 719 5.60 13.18 6.04
CA TYR A 719 5.43 13.62 4.66
C TYR A 719 5.64 15.12 4.49
N ARG A 720 5.20 15.94 5.47
CA ARG A 720 5.49 17.38 5.44
C ARG A 720 6.99 17.64 5.43
N THR A 721 7.74 16.89 6.24
CA THR A 721 9.21 16.94 6.24
C THR A 721 9.75 16.57 4.86
N ALA A 722 9.28 15.47 4.27
CA ALA A 722 9.70 15.04 2.94
C ALA A 722 9.43 16.08 1.83
N LEU A 723 8.33 16.82 1.88
CA LEU A 723 8.03 17.90 0.93
C LEU A 723 9.06 19.04 1.02
N VAL A 724 9.42 19.46 2.24
CA VAL A 724 10.42 20.53 2.45
C VAL A 724 11.77 20.10 1.88
N ASP A 725 12.20 18.87 2.13
CA ASP A 725 13.47 18.35 1.62
C ASP A 725 13.51 18.19 0.10
N ALA A 726 12.35 17.96 -0.52
CA ALA A 726 12.22 17.88 -1.96
C ALA A 726 12.16 19.26 -2.63
N ASP A 727 12.27 20.34 -1.85
CA ASP A 727 12.05 21.72 -2.28
C ASP A 727 10.67 21.91 -2.92
N ILE A 728 9.66 21.22 -2.37
CA ILE A 728 8.26 21.30 -2.80
C ILE A 728 7.51 22.20 -1.82
N ARG A 729 6.95 23.30 -2.35
CA ARG A 729 6.06 24.15 -1.57
C ARG A 729 4.75 23.40 -1.26
N LYS A 730 4.15 23.67 -0.09
CA LYS A 730 2.95 22.94 0.38
C LYS A 730 1.80 22.99 -0.62
N GLU A 731 1.64 24.10 -1.32
CA GLU A 731 0.68 24.28 -2.40
C GLU A 731 1.02 23.44 -3.65
N GLU A 732 2.29 23.25 -3.99
CA GLU A 732 2.72 22.43 -5.13
C GLU A 732 2.60 20.92 -4.88
N ALA A 733 2.36 20.54 -3.63
CA ALA A 733 2.03 19.18 -3.26
C ALA A 733 0.64 18.77 -3.76
N PHE A 734 -0.23 19.72 -4.13
CA PHE A 734 -1.60 19.43 -4.58
C PHE A 734 -1.81 19.75 -6.06
N LEU A 735 -2.63 18.92 -6.69
CA LEU A 735 -3.32 19.27 -7.92
C LEU A 735 -4.82 19.05 -7.74
N ILE A 736 -5.61 20.07 -8.07
CA ILE A 736 -7.06 20.02 -8.15
C ILE A 736 -7.40 20.15 -9.63
N ASN A 737 -7.93 19.08 -10.22
CA ASN A 737 -8.16 18.97 -11.67
C ASN A 737 -6.91 19.33 -12.49
N GLY A 738 -5.74 18.89 -12.02
CA GLY A 738 -4.45 19.11 -12.69
C GLY A 738 -3.82 20.49 -12.48
N LYS A 739 -4.38 21.36 -11.63
CA LYS A 739 -3.82 22.69 -11.31
C LYS A 739 -3.50 22.83 -9.83
N SER A 740 -2.42 23.55 -9.49
CA SER A 740 -2.06 23.81 -8.10
C SER A 740 -3.03 24.81 -7.43
N PRO A 741 -3.17 24.80 -6.09
CA PRO A 741 -3.87 25.83 -5.33
C PRO A 741 -3.42 27.25 -5.65
N GLU A 742 -2.12 27.48 -5.84
CA GLU A 742 -1.59 28.80 -6.23
C GLU A 742 -2.14 29.24 -7.59
N THR A 743 -2.18 28.34 -8.56
CA THR A 743 -2.74 28.63 -9.89
C THR A 743 -4.24 28.92 -9.86
N LEU A 744 -4.99 28.21 -9.00
CA LEU A 744 -6.44 28.34 -8.90
C LEU A 744 -6.88 29.55 -8.08
N TRP A 745 -6.23 29.78 -6.93
CA TRP A 745 -6.70 30.71 -5.91
C TRP A 745 -5.66 31.77 -5.48
N GLY A 746 -4.45 31.76 -6.03
CA GLY A 746 -3.39 32.77 -5.75
C GLY A 746 -3.86 34.21 -5.85
N LYS A 747 -4.60 34.54 -6.92
CA LYS A 747 -5.17 35.88 -7.09
C LYS A 747 -6.24 36.21 -6.05
N LYS A 748 -7.08 35.23 -5.66
CA LYS A 748 -8.16 35.41 -4.68
C LYS A 748 -7.62 35.78 -3.30
N TYR A 749 -6.48 35.20 -2.91
CA TYR A 749 -5.87 35.40 -1.59
C TYR A 749 -4.61 36.30 -1.63
N GLN A 750 -4.48 37.12 -2.67
CA GLN A 750 -3.38 38.07 -2.77
C GLN A 750 -3.40 39.06 -1.58
N GLY A 751 -2.21 39.39 -1.07
CA GLY A 751 -2.00 40.33 0.03
C GLY A 751 -2.21 39.75 1.44
N LEU A 752 -2.50 38.45 1.57
CA LEU A 752 -2.43 37.74 2.85
C LEU A 752 -0.99 37.27 3.11
N ASP A 753 -0.61 37.10 4.37
CA ASP A 753 0.63 36.41 4.72
C ASP A 753 0.57 34.94 4.28
N GLU A 754 1.72 34.33 4.01
CA GLU A 754 1.80 32.98 3.45
C GLU A 754 1.14 31.91 4.34
N ASN A 755 1.15 32.07 5.67
CA ASN A 755 0.52 31.11 6.57
C ASN A 755 -1.01 31.19 6.50
N LEU A 756 -1.58 32.39 6.54
CA LEU A 756 -3.02 32.57 6.39
C LEU A 756 -3.50 32.21 4.99
N LYS A 757 -2.73 32.56 3.96
CA LYS A 757 -2.97 32.18 2.57
C LYS A 757 -3.03 30.65 2.42
N TRP A 758 -2.09 29.92 3.01
CA TRP A 758 -2.12 28.45 3.03
C TRP A 758 -3.36 27.90 3.75
N LYS A 759 -3.76 28.47 4.89
CA LYS A 759 -5.00 28.06 5.57
C LYS A 759 -6.24 28.25 4.69
N CYS A 760 -6.31 29.36 3.94
CA CYS A 760 -7.36 29.56 2.96
C CYS A 760 -7.34 28.49 1.86
N TYR A 761 -6.16 28.10 1.35
CA TYR A 761 -6.05 26.98 0.39
C TYR A 761 -6.52 25.66 0.97
N GLN A 762 -6.25 25.39 2.24
CA GLN A 762 -6.77 24.20 2.91
C GLN A 762 -8.30 24.20 2.91
N VAL A 763 -8.96 25.33 3.22
CA VAL A 763 -10.44 25.46 3.14
C VAL A 763 -10.94 25.15 1.73
N GLU A 764 -10.31 25.71 0.70
CA GLU A 764 -10.71 25.49 -0.70
C GLU A 764 -10.54 24.04 -1.14
N ILE A 765 -9.44 23.40 -0.71
CA ILE A 765 -9.21 21.97 -0.94
C ILE A 765 -10.33 21.16 -0.25
N MET A 766 -10.62 21.42 1.03
CA MET A 766 -11.70 20.75 1.76
C MET A 766 -13.07 20.96 1.08
N LYS A 767 -13.33 22.15 0.56
CA LYS A 767 -14.55 22.44 -0.19
C LYS A 767 -14.65 21.62 -1.46
N LYS A 768 -13.55 21.51 -2.23
CA LYS A 768 -13.50 20.64 -3.42
C LYS A 768 -13.64 19.15 -3.07
N ILE A 769 -13.09 18.74 -1.93
CA ILE A 769 -13.28 17.41 -1.33
C ILE A 769 -14.74 17.17 -0.92
N ALA A 770 -15.54 18.20 -0.60
CA ALA A 770 -16.94 18.09 -0.21
C ALA A 770 -17.92 18.13 -1.40
N GLU A 771 -17.51 18.79 -2.49
CA GLU A 771 -18.30 18.95 -3.72
C GLU A 771 -18.30 17.69 -4.59
N GLY A 772 -17.23 16.89 -4.56
CA GLY A 772 -17.15 15.58 -5.23
C GLY A 772 -16.93 15.64 -6.73
N ASN A 773 -16.81 16.84 -7.29
CA ASN A 773 -16.67 17.09 -8.72
C ASN A 773 -15.20 17.23 -9.17
N SER A 774 -14.25 17.09 -8.24
CA SER A 774 -12.85 17.41 -8.46
C SER A 774 -11.93 16.22 -8.19
N ASP A 775 -10.99 15.98 -9.11
CA ASP A 775 -9.88 15.04 -8.89
C ASP A 775 -8.78 15.77 -8.11
N ILE A 776 -8.46 15.26 -6.93
CA ILE A 776 -7.44 15.82 -6.05
C ILE A 776 -6.29 14.84 -5.99
N LYS A 777 -5.11 15.32 -6.37
CA LYS A 777 -3.88 14.55 -6.34
C LYS A 777 -2.88 15.18 -5.40
N VAL A 778 -2.10 14.32 -4.76
CA VAL A 778 -1.03 14.67 -3.84
C VAL A 778 0.29 14.17 -4.43
N ARG A 779 1.33 15.01 -4.39
CA ARG A 779 2.62 14.75 -5.02
C ARG A 779 3.48 13.83 -4.15
N ASP A 780 3.62 12.57 -4.56
CA ASP A 780 4.61 11.65 -3.99
C ASP A 780 6.01 12.29 -3.90
N VAL A 781 6.75 11.96 -2.86
CA VAL A 781 8.15 12.35 -2.69
C VAL A 781 9.02 11.10 -2.82
N THR A 782 9.93 11.12 -3.78
CA THR A 782 10.91 10.04 -3.98
C THR A 782 12.26 10.48 -3.47
N TYR A 783 13.07 9.60 -2.87
CA TYR A 783 14.46 9.94 -2.57
C TYR A 783 15.40 9.33 -3.59
N GLY A 784 16.35 10.15 -4.05
CA GLY A 784 17.47 9.68 -4.84
C GLY A 784 18.40 8.78 -4.01
N MET A 785 19.25 8.01 -4.69
CA MET A 785 20.30 7.19 -4.05
C MET A 785 21.27 8.01 -3.17
N ASN A 786 21.28 9.33 -3.31
CA ASN A 786 22.05 10.26 -2.49
C ASN A 786 21.32 10.69 -1.21
N GLY A 787 20.18 10.09 -0.87
CA GLY A 787 19.38 10.44 0.31
C GLY A 787 18.71 11.81 0.20
N LYS A 788 18.68 12.44 -0.98
CA LYS A 788 17.94 13.69 -1.21
C LYS A 788 16.54 13.39 -1.73
N ALA A 789 15.54 13.98 -1.08
CA ALA A 789 14.17 13.98 -1.56
C ALA A 789 14.08 14.69 -2.91
N LYS A 790 13.16 14.23 -3.74
CA LYS A 790 12.86 14.75 -5.06
C LYS A 790 11.37 14.62 -5.34
N PRO A 791 10.79 15.54 -6.11
CA PRO A 791 9.43 15.41 -6.59
C PRO A 791 9.19 14.08 -7.30
N GLY A 792 8.24 13.30 -6.78
CA GLY A 792 7.73 12.08 -7.38
C GLY A 792 6.51 12.32 -8.26
N ARG A 793 5.75 11.25 -8.48
CA ARG A 793 4.49 11.27 -9.26
C ARG A 793 3.34 11.84 -8.44
N PHE A 794 2.25 12.22 -9.08
CA PHE A 794 1.02 12.57 -8.38
C PHE A 794 0.17 11.33 -8.13
N LEU A 795 -0.17 11.08 -6.87
CA LEU A 795 -1.10 10.05 -6.42
C LEU A 795 -2.48 10.68 -6.29
N SER A 796 -3.51 10.07 -6.86
CA SER A 796 -4.88 10.58 -6.71
C SER A 796 -5.42 10.13 -5.35
N VAL A 797 -5.81 11.11 -4.53
CA VAL A 797 -6.34 10.89 -3.18
C VAL A 797 -7.86 11.06 -3.15
N VAL A 798 -8.42 11.91 -4.01
CA VAL A 798 -9.87 12.03 -4.22
C VAL A 798 -10.18 11.96 -5.70
N LYS A 799 -11.14 11.11 -6.04
CA LYS A 799 -11.67 10.96 -7.38
C LYS A 799 -12.99 11.70 -7.51
N LYS A 800 -13.37 12.01 -8.74
CA LYS A 800 -14.68 12.60 -9.00
C LYS A 800 -15.75 11.54 -8.77
N VAL A 801 -16.81 11.89 -8.05
CA VAL A 801 -17.96 11.04 -7.79
C VAL A 801 -18.53 10.40 -9.08
N PRO A 802 -18.72 11.14 -10.20
CA PRO A 802 -19.19 10.53 -11.45
C PRO A 802 -18.26 9.46 -12.04
N GLU A 803 -16.95 9.56 -11.81
CA GLU A 803 -15.98 8.56 -12.29
C GLU A 803 -16.10 7.26 -11.48
N ILE A 804 -16.35 7.38 -10.17
CA ILE A 804 -16.54 6.24 -9.27
C ILE A 804 -17.89 5.57 -9.50
N GLN A 805 -18.95 6.35 -9.71
CA GLN A 805 -20.26 5.82 -10.11
C GLN A 805 -20.18 5.04 -11.42
N ARG A 806 -19.45 5.57 -12.41
CA ARG A 806 -19.19 4.86 -13.68
C ARG A 806 -18.42 3.56 -13.44
N LEU A 807 -17.42 3.58 -12.56
CA LEU A 807 -16.61 2.40 -12.25
C LEU A 807 -17.42 1.33 -11.50
N ASN A 808 -18.22 1.72 -10.52
CA ASN A 808 -19.16 0.83 -9.84
C ASN A 808 -20.16 0.22 -10.83
N GLY A 809 -20.75 1.03 -11.72
CA GLY A 809 -21.63 0.51 -12.75
C GLY A 809 -20.95 -0.45 -13.72
N ALA A 810 -19.71 -0.15 -14.13
CA ALA A 810 -18.92 -1.06 -14.96
C ALA A 810 -18.60 -2.39 -14.23
N PHE A 811 -18.40 -2.34 -12.91
CA PHE A 811 -18.14 -3.52 -12.10
C PHE A 811 -19.39 -4.39 -11.91
N GLU A 812 -20.56 -3.79 -11.71
CA GLU A 812 -21.83 -4.54 -11.68
C GLU A 812 -22.13 -5.20 -13.03
N VAL A 813 -21.87 -4.50 -14.14
CA VAL A 813 -21.94 -5.09 -15.49
C VAL A 813 -20.94 -6.23 -15.66
N TYR A 814 -19.72 -6.09 -15.12
CA TYR A 814 -18.72 -7.17 -15.07
C TYR A 814 -19.25 -8.40 -14.32
N LYS A 815 -19.75 -8.24 -13.08
CA LYS A 815 -20.32 -9.35 -12.28
C LYS A 815 -21.47 -10.05 -13.01
N LYS A 816 -22.40 -9.28 -13.58
CA LYS A 816 -23.49 -9.83 -14.39
C LYS A 816 -22.97 -10.64 -15.57
N GLY A 817 -21.97 -10.11 -16.28
CA GLY A 817 -21.37 -10.79 -17.42
C GLY A 817 -20.60 -12.06 -17.05
N MET A 818 -19.87 -12.08 -15.93
CA MET A 818 -19.23 -13.28 -15.40
C MET A 818 -20.25 -14.38 -15.08
N LYS A 819 -21.38 -14.01 -14.47
CA LYS A 819 -22.49 -14.93 -14.20
C LYS A 819 -23.10 -15.51 -15.48
N ASP A 820 -23.30 -14.69 -16.51
CA ASP A 820 -23.83 -15.14 -17.81
C ASP A 820 -22.84 -16.05 -18.56
N ILE A 821 -21.55 -15.71 -18.60
CA ILE A 821 -20.50 -16.56 -19.19
C ILE A 821 -20.47 -17.94 -18.51
N THR A 822 -20.47 -17.95 -17.17
CA THR A 822 -20.48 -19.18 -16.37
C THR A 822 -21.76 -19.99 -16.62
N GLY A 823 -22.90 -19.30 -16.72
CA GLY A 823 -24.20 -19.91 -17.05
C GLY A 823 -24.20 -20.60 -18.41
N GLU A 824 -23.62 -19.99 -19.46
CA GLU A 824 -23.49 -20.60 -20.78
C GLU A 824 -22.61 -21.87 -20.76
N LEU A 825 -21.48 -21.86 -20.04
CA LEU A 825 -20.64 -23.05 -19.89
C LEU A 825 -21.34 -24.15 -19.09
N LYS A 826 -22.08 -23.81 -18.03
CA LYS A 826 -22.88 -24.77 -17.25
C LYS A 826 -23.96 -25.44 -18.11
N LYS A 827 -24.62 -24.72 -19.02
CA LYS A 827 -25.57 -25.32 -19.97
C LYS A 827 -24.91 -26.41 -20.82
N ILE A 828 -23.71 -26.15 -21.34
CA ILE A 828 -22.95 -27.14 -22.12
C ILE A 828 -22.54 -28.33 -21.23
N LYS A 829 -22.07 -28.07 -20.01
CA LYS A 829 -21.70 -29.10 -19.03
C LYS A 829 -22.88 -30.03 -18.75
N THR A 830 -24.05 -29.50 -18.41
CA THR A 830 -25.26 -30.29 -18.14
C THR A 830 -25.63 -31.21 -19.31
N GLN A 831 -25.53 -30.72 -20.54
CA GLN A 831 -25.81 -31.53 -21.74
C GLN A 831 -24.77 -32.62 -21.96
N LEU A 832 -23.49 -32.39 -21.63
CA LEU A 832 -22.44 -33.41 -21.71
C LEU A 832 -22.60 -34.50 -20.65
N LEU A 833 -22.94 -34.12 -19.42
CA LEU A 833 -23.17 -35.05 -18.29
C LEU A 833 -24.30 -36.04 -18.58
N GLN A 834 -25.36 -35.61 -19.27
CA GLN A 834 -26.46 -36.49 -19.72
C GLN A 834 -26.01 -37.63 -20.66
N THR A 835 -24.79 -37.55 -21.20
CA THR A 835 -24.24 -38.58 -22.08
C THR A 835 -23.45 -39.66 -21.34
N HIS A 836 -23.33 -39.58 -20.01
CA HIS A 836 -22.61 -40.57 -19.21
C HIS A 836 -23.39 -41.88 -19.14
N PRO A 837 -22.73 -43.03 -19.38
CA PRO A 837 -23.40 -44.30 -19.59
C PRO A 837 -24.14 -44.87 -18.38
N ASP A 838 -23.63 -44.57 -17.16
CA ASP A 838 -24.02 -45.22 -15.90
C ASP A 838 -24.44 -44.21 -14.82
N ALA A 839 -24.57 -42.93 -15.16
CA ALA A 839 -24.96 -41.90 -14.21
C ALA A 839 -26.49 -41.81 -14.10
N GLU A 840 -27.04 -42.27 -12.98
CA GLU A 840 -28.47 -42.16 -12.67
C GLU A 840 -28.91 -40.72 -12.34
N THR A 841 -27.97 -39.89 -11.90
CA THR A 841 -28.18 -38.48 -11.52
C THR A 841 -27.07 -37.60 -12.09
N LEU A 842 -27.35 -36.29 -12.23
CA LEU A 842 -26.32 -35.32 -12.64
C LEU A 842 -25.14 -35.27 -11.66
N GLU A 843 -25.41 -35.41 -10.36
CA GLU A 843 -24.39 -35.43 -9.32
C GLU A 843 -23.42 -36.62 -9.46
N LYS A 844 -23.94 -37.83 -9.73
CA LYS A 844 -23.10 -39.00 -10.05
C LYS A 844 -22.30 -38.77 -11.34
N ALA A 845 -22.91 -38.13 -12.36
CA ALA A 845 -22.19 -37.78 -13.59
C ALA A 845 -21.05 -36.78 -13.33
N GLU A 846 -21.22 -35.83 -12.41
CA GLU A 846 -20.18 -34.86 -12.05
C GLU A 846 -18.95 -35.51 -11.39
N GLN A 847 -19.17 -36.54 -10.57
CA GLN A 847 -18.08 -37.32 -9.95
C GLN A 847 -17.27 -38.13 -10.98
N GLU A 848 -17.84 -38.36 -12.16
CA GLU A 848 -17.27 -39.11 -13.28
C GLU A 848 -16.59 -38.23 -14.35
N ILE A 849 -16.56 -36.90 -14.17
CA ILE A 849 -15.87 -35.97 -15.06
C ILE A 849 -14.40 -36.40 -15.24
N GLY A 850 -13.99 -36.57 -16.50
CA GLY A 850 -12.62 -36.96 -16.84
C GLY A 850 -12.33 -38.46 -16.69
N LYS A 851 -13.26 -39.26 -16.18
CA LYS A 851 -13.09 -40.71 -15.97
C LYS A 851 -13.76 -41.56 -17.04
N VAL A 852 -14.85 -41.07 -17.62
CA VAL A 852 -15.68 -41.86 -18.54
C VAL A 852 -15.52 -41.43 -20.00
N GLY A 853 -15.65 -42.38 -20.93
CA GLY A 853 -15.60 -42.14 -22.36
C GLY A 853 -14.19 -42.10 -22.94
N THR A 854 -14.04 -41.46 -24.10
CA THR A 854 -12.74 -41.43 -24.81
C THR A 854 -11.85 -40.34 -24.23
N ARG A 855 -10.52 -40.49 -24.31
CA ARG A 855 -9.56 -39.48 -23.83
C ARG A 855 -9.84 -38.05 -24.33
N LEU A 856 -10.32 -37.91 -25.57
CA LEU A 856 -10.73 -36.61 -26.13
C LEU A 856 -11.95 -36.02 -25.43
N PHE A 857 -12.92 -36.86 -25.07
CA PHE A 857 -14.13 -36.46 -24.35
C PHE A 857 -13.78 -36.09 -22.89
N GLN A 858 -13.04 -36.96 -22.20
CA GLN A 858 -12.53 -36.71 -20.84
C GLN A 858 -11.79 -35.36 -20.77
N ASN A 859 -10.91 -35.09 -21.73
CA ASN A 859 -10.17 -33.83 -21.79
C ASN A 859 -11.08 -32.61 -22.03
N MET A 860 -12.10 -32.73 -22.88
CA MET A 860 -13.09 -31.67 -23.11
C MET A 860 -13.93 -31.38 -21.87
N GLU A 861 -14.40 -32.41 -21.16
CA GLU A 861 -15.15 -32.24 -19.91
C GLU A 861 -14.29 -31.67 -18.78
N THR A 862 -13.05 -32.16 -18.65
CA THR A 862 -12.12 -31.69 -17.61
C THR A 862 -11.83 -30.19 -17.80
N THR A 863 -11.45 -29.77 -19.01
CA THR A 863 -11.16 -28.36 -19.31
C THR A 863 -12.39 -27.46 -19.25
N LEU A 864 -13.59 -27.97 -19.55
CA LEU A 864 -14.85 -27.25 -19.32
C LEU A 864 -15.10 -27.01 -17.83
N ASN A 865 -14.97 -28.06 -17.01
CA ASN A 865 -15.19 -27.96 -15.57
C ASN A 865 -14.14 -27.08 -14.89
N GLU A 866 -12.88 -27.17 -15.32
CA GLU A 866 -11.81 -26.26 -14.87
C GLU A 866 -12.15 -24.81 -15.22
N SER A 867 -12.64 -24.54 -16.44
CA SER A 867 -13.04 -23.18 -16.84
C SER A 867 -14.17 -22.63 -16.00
N ILE A 868 -15.19 -23.45 -15.68
CA ILE A 868 -16.29 -23.06 -14.79
C ILE A 868 -15.75 -22.73 -13.39
N LYS A 869 -14.95 -23.60 -12.78
CA LYS A 869 -14.35 -23.34 -11.46
C LYS A 869 -13.49 -22.07 -11.45
N THR A 870 -12.70 -21.87 -12.49
CA THR A 870 -11.82 -20.70 -12.68
C THR A 870 -12.63 -19.40 -12.80
N LEU A 871 -13.84 -19.45 -13.37
CA LEU A 871 -14.72 -18.28 -13.50
C LEU A 871 -15.53 -17.99 -12.23
N GLU A 872 -15.78 -19.02 -11.39
CA GLU A 872 -16.52 -18.90 -10.13
C GLU A 872 -15.65 -18.45 -8.95
N ASP A 873 -14.33 -18.61 -9.05
CA ASP A 873 -13.38 -18.20 -8.02
C ASP A 873 -13.01 -16.71 -8.17
N GLU A 874 -13.49 -15.89 -7.24
CA GLU A 874 -13.25 -14.44 -7.17
C GLU A 874 -11.76 -14.05 -7.09
N TYR A 875 -10.87 -14.96 -6.70
CA TYR A 875 -9.43 -14.72 -6.56
C TYR A 875 -8.64 -15.04 -7.84
N THR A 876 -9.29 -15.64 -8.84
CA THR A 876 -8.61 -16.02 -10.08
C THR A 876 -8.17 -14.79 -10.87
N THR A 877 -6.94 -14.82 -11.39
CA THR A 877 -6.40 -13.74 -12.20
C THR A 877 -6.97 -13.74 -13.64
N PRO A 878 -7.00 -12.59 -14.32
CA PRO A 878 -7.47 -12.53 -15.71
C PRO A 878 -6.73 -13.45 -16.68
N GLU A 879 -5.44 -13.69 -16.45
CA GLU A 879 -4.64 -14.58 -17.30
C GLU A 879 -5.06 -16.04 -17.15
N GLU A 880 -5.41 -16.47 -15.94
CA GLU A 880 -5.90 -17.82 -15.66
C GLU A 880 -7.27 -18.06 -16.29
N ILE A 881 -8.18 -17.08 -16.22
CA ILE A 881 -9.47 -17.11 -16.92
C ILE A 881 -9.28 -17.26 -18.43
N ARG A 882 -8.39 -16.46 -19.04
CA ARG A 882 -8.10 -16.60 -20.48
C ARG A 882 -7.54 -17.97 -20.82
N LYS A 883 -6.58 -18.45 -20.01
CA LYS A 883 -5.91 -19.74 -20.22
C LYS A 883 -6.89 -20.90 -20.14
N SER A 884 -7.82 -20.90 -19.17
CA SER A 884 -8.82 -21.96 -19.01
C SER A 884 -9.81 -21.98 -20.18
N LEU A 885 -10.39 -20.83 -20.56
CA LEU A 885 -11.30 -20.72 -21.71
C LEU A 885 -10.64 -21.16 -23.03
N LEU A 886 -9.36 -20.82 -23.25
CA LEU A 886 -8.60 -21.27 -24.41
C LEU A 886 -8.30 -22.78 -24.39
N ALA A 887 -8.02 -23.35 -23.21
CA ALA A 887 -7.83 -24.78 -23.03
C ALA A 887 -9.13 -25.54 -23.38
N TYR A 888 -10.27 -25.06 -22.88
CA TYR A 888 -11.58 -25.63 -23.22
C TYR A 888 -11.88 -25.54 -24.72
N LYS A 889 -11.70 -24.36 -25.34
CA LYS A 889 -11.85 -24.19 -26.80
C LYS A 889 -11.03 -25.22 -27.57
N LYS A 890 -9.76 -25.39 -27.22
CA LYS A 890 -8.85 -26.34 -27.88
C LYS A 890 -9.31 -27.79 -27.70
N ALA A 891 -9.78 -28.16 -26.51
CA ALA A 891 -10.30 -29.48 -26.25
C ALA A 891 -11.58 -29.78 -27.05
N ALA A 892 -12.52 -28.83 -27.11
CA ALA A 892 -13.73 -28.93 -27.90
C ALA A 892 -13.43 -29.00 -29.42
N ASP A 893 -12.51 -28.16 -29.92
CA ASP A 893 -12.04 -28.18 -31.32
C ASP A 893 -11.44 -29.56 -31.68
N ASN A 894 -10.59 -30.12 -30.82
CA ASN A 894 -9.96 -31.42 -31.04
C ASN A 894 -11.00 -32.55 -31.05
N TYR A 895 -11.94 -32.55 -30.10
CA TYR A 895 -13.01 -33.54 -30.08
C TYR A 895 -13.86 -33.45 -31.34
N TYR A 896 -14.26 -32.25 -31.74
CA TYR A 896 -15.07 -32.03 -32.93
C TYR A 896 -14.35 -32.51 -34.20
N LYS A 897 -13.11 -32.08 -34.45
CA LYS A 897 -12.34 -32.43 -35.66
C LYS A 897 -12.18 -33.95 -35.83
N GLU A 898 -11.77 -34.64 -34.76
CA GLU A 898 -11.51 -36.07 -34.79
C GLU A 898 -12.80 -36.87 -34.99
N ARG A 899 -13.88 -36.46 -34.29
CA ARG A 899 -15.13 -37.21 -34.30
C ARG A 899 -16.03 -36.86 -35.48
N TYR A 900 -15.90 -35.68 -36.09
CA TYR A 900 -16.70 -35.24 -37.26
C TYR A 900 -16.45 -36.08 -38.52
N SER A 901 -15.32 -36.78 -38.64
CA SER A 901 -14.99 -37.61 -39.79
C SER A 901 -15.94 -38.83 -39.99
N ARG A 902 -16.05 -39.32 -41.24
CA ARG A 902 -16.96 -40.39 -41.71
C ARG A 902 -16.90 -41.73 -40.96
N PHE A 903 -15.95 -41.93 -40.04
CA PHE A 903 -15.68 -43.21 -39.38
C PHE A 903 -16.24 -43.35 -37.95
N GLY A 904 -16.88 -42.32 -37.40
CA GLY A 904 -17.57 -42.42 -36.10
C GLY A 904 -19.02 -42.87 -36.26
N LYS A 905 -19.33 -44.16 -36.09
CA LYS A 905 -20.72 -44.55 -35.77
C LYS A 905 -21.08 -43.94 -34.42
N ARG A 906 -22.15 -43.14 -34.37
CA ARG A 906 -22.59 -42.46 -33.15
C ARG A 906 -23.95 -42.97 -32.73
N ASP A 907 -23.99 -43.54 -31.55
CA ASP A 907 -25.20 -43.59 -30.74
C ASP A 907 -25.68 -42.16 -30.40
N ASP A 908 -26.87 -42.05 -29.82
CA ASP A 908 -27.47 -40.75 -29.48
C ASP A 908 -26.58 -39.94 -28.53
N ARG A 909 -25.89 -40.61 -27.60
CA ARG A 909 -24.90 -40.00 -26.70
C ARG A 909 -23.74 -39.39 -27.48
N GLY A 910 -23.16 -40.12 -28.44
CA GLY A 910 -22.08 -39.63 -29.29
C GLY A 910 -22.49 -38.43 -30.17
N ARG A 911 -23.77 -38.35 -30.57
CA ARG A 911 -24.32 -37.19 -31.29
C ARG A 911 -24.36 -35.94 -30.40
N ILE A 912 -24.93 -36.06 -29.20
CA ILE A 912 -24.99 -34.96 -28.22
C ILE A 912 -23.58 -34.47 -27.89
N ARG A 913 -22.62 -35.37 -27.65
CA ARG A 913 -21.22 -34.99 -27.38
C ARG A 913 -20.59 -34.19 -28.53
N LEU A 914 -20.84 -34.56 -29.80
CA LEU A 914 -20.33 -33.77 -30.92
C LEU A 914 -21.02 -32.41 -30.98
N GLU A 915 -22.34 -32.37 -30.86
CA GLU A 915 -23.10 -31.12 -30.88
C GLU A 915 -22.59 -30.15 -29.81
N GLN A 916 -22.38 -30.64 -28.59
CA GLN A 916 -21.84 -29.82 -27.51
C GLN A 916 -20.37 -29.42 -27.72
N ALA A 917 -19.56 -30.25 -28.38
CA ALA A 917 -18.22 -29.84 -28.80
C ALA A 917 -18.27 -28.74 -29.88
N ASP A 918 -19.25 -28.79 -30.79
CA ASP A 918 -19.49 -27.75 -31.79
C ASP A 918 -19.97 -26.44 -31.14
N ASN A 919 -20.86 -26.55 -30.15
CA ASN A 919 -21.32 -25.41 -29.36
C ASN A 919 -20.17 -24.80 -28.58
N GLY A 920 -19.39 -25.61 -27.86
CA GLY A 920 -18.23 -25.17 -27.07
C GLY A 920 -17.17 -24.45 -27.90
N ARG A 921 -16.77 -25.02 -29.05
CA ARG A 921 -15.75 -24.39 -29.91
C ARG A 921 -16.23 -23.08 -30.56
N LYS A 922 -17.54 -22.92 -30.79
CA LYS A 922 -18.16 -21.70 -31.34
C LYS A 922 -18.41 -20.65 -30.26
N ALA A 923 -18.82 -21.07 -29.06
CA ALA A 923 -19.14 -20.19 -27.94
C ALA A 923 -17.88 -19.65 -27.26
N ALA A 924 -16.85 -20.48 -27.03
CA ALA A 924 -15.67 -20.07 -26.26
C ALA A 924 -14.96 -18.81 -26.80
N PRO A 925 -14.79 -18.59 -28.12
CA PRO A 925 -14.28 -17.32 -28.65
C PRO A 925 -15.15 -16.11 -28.30
N ASN A 926 -16.49 -16.25 -28.38
CA ASN A 926 -17.43 -15.18 -28.01
C ASN A 926 -17.35 -14.88 -26.52
N LEU A 927 -17.34 -15.92 -25.67
CA LEU A 927 -17.25 -15.78 -24.21
C LEU A 927 -15.94 -15.10 -23.79
N LEU A 928 -14.82 -15.49 -24.41
CA LEU A 928 -13.52 -14.85 -24.18
C LEU A 928 -13.54 -13.36 -24.59
N LYS A 929 -14.19 -13.03 -25.72
CA LYS A 929 -14.29 -11.64 -26.16
C LYS A 929 -15.21 -10.80 -25.27
N ILE A 930 -16.34 -11.36 -24.84
CA ILE A 930 -17.22 -10.72 -23.85
C ILE A 930 -16.42 -10.45 -22.58
N TYR A 931 -15.68 -11.45 -22.07
CA TYR A 931 -14.81 -11.28 -20.91
C TYR A 931 -13.79 -10.14 -21.09
N ASP A 932 -13.08 -10.11 -22.22
CA ASP A 932 -12.11 -9.05 -22.51
C ASP A 932 -12.76 -7.67 -22.59
N ASP A 933 -13.94 -7.54 -23.21
CA ASP A 933 -14.69 -6.29 -23.31
C ASP A 933 -15.27 -5.84 -21.96
N LEU A 934 -15.74 -6.77 -21.12
CA LEU A 934 -16.15 -6.48 -19.72
C LEU A 934 -14.97 -5.91 -18.92
N ARG A 935 -13.78 -6.51 -19.08
CA ARG A 935 -12.55 -5.99 -18.46
C ARG A 935 -12.10 -4.66 -19.05
N MET A 936 -12.35 -4.41 -20.34
CA MET A 936 -12.10 -3.08 -20.93
C MET A 936 -13.00 -2.01 -20.31
N GLY A 937 -14.23 -2.34 -19.94
CA GLY A 937 -15.11 -1.45 -19.16
C GLY A 937 -14.48 -1.00 -17.84
N LEU A 938 -13.61 -1.82 -17.26
CA LEU A 938 -12.83 -1.52 -16.05
C LEU A 938 -11.49 -0.82 -16.38
N LYS A 939 -10.90 -1.11 -17.55
CA LYS A 939 -9.68 -0.48 -18.06
C LYS A 939 -10.02 0.78 -18.85
N SER A 940 -10.18 1.91 -18.16
CA SER A 940 -9.98 3.19 -18.83
C SER A 940 -8.80 3.92 -18.20
N ASP A 941 -7.91 4.43 -19.06
CA ASP A 941 -6.76 5.28 -18.72
C ASP A 941 -7.13 6.53 -17.89
N MET A 942 -8.42 6.75 -17.67
CA MET A 942 -8.99 7.90 -16.97
C MET A 942 -9.20 7.70 -15.46
N ILE A 943 -9.28 6.46 -14.92
CA ILE A 943 -10.01 6.30 -13.64
C ILE A 943 -9.12 6.19 -12.38
N CYS A 944 -8.00 5.43 -12.33
CA CYS A 944 -7.37 5.16 -11.02
C CYS A 944 -5.86 5.31 -10.85
N GLY A 945 -5.01 5.58 -11.86
CA GLY A 945 -3.55 5.59 -11.62
C GLY A 945 -2.93 4.22 -11.23
N ASP A 946 -3.77 3.28 -10.79
CA ASP A 946 -3.56 1.85 -10.59
C ASP A 946 -4.07 1.04 -11.78
N SER A 947 -3.88 1.54 -13.00
CA SER A 947 -4.35 0.88 -14.22
C SER A 947 -3.80 -0.54 -14.38
N HIS A 948 -2.65 -0.84 -13.76
CA HIS A 948 -2.14 -2.22 -13.69
C HIS A 948 -2.96 -3.14 -12.79
N THR A 949 -3.45 -2.65 -11.66
CA THR A 949 -4.23 -3.45 -10.71
C THR A 949 -5.61 -3.78 -11.27
N PHE A 950 -6.31 -2.83 -11.90
CA PHE A 950 -7.58 -3.15 -12.59
C PHE A 950 -7.37 -3.97 -13.88
N ALA A 951 -6.19 -3.90 -14.49
CA ALA A 951 -5.90 -4.66 -15.69
C ALA A 951 -5.62 -6.14 -15.42
N ASN A 952 -4.99 -6.43 -14.28
CA ASN A 952 -4.42 -7.73 -13.97
C ASN A 952 -4.93 -8.34 -12.65
N GLY A 953 -5.67 -7.57 -11.86
CA GLY A 953 -6.23 -8.02 -10.58
C GLY A 953 -7.47 -8.89 -10.76
N SER A 954 -7.64 -9.79 -9.81
CA SER A 954 -8.81 -10.64 -9.59
C SER A 954 -10.09 -9.83 -9.34
N GLU A 955 -11.24 -10.49 -9.38
CA GLU A 955 -12.52 -9.85 -9.04
C GLU A 955 -12.49 -9.32 -7.60
N LYS A 956 -11.92 -10.09 -6.66
CA LYS A 956 -11.84 -9.72 -5.26
C LYS A 956 -10.96 -8.49 -5.01
N GLU A 957 -9.81 -8.42 -5.67
CA GLU A 957 -8.94 -7.24 -5.58
C GLU A 957 -9.64 -5.99 -6.11
N ILE A 958 -10.40 -6.11 -7.20
CA ILE A 958 -11.17 -4.99 -7.75
C ILE A 958 -12.30 -4.59 -6.79
N GLU A 959 -13.04 -5.56 -6.25
CA GLU A 959 -14.08 -5.32 -5.26
C GLU A 959 -13.52 -4.60 -4.02
N LEU A 960 -12.37 -5.03 -3.50
CA LEU A 960 -11.72 -4.40 -2.36
C LEU A 960 -11.30 -2.95 -2.66
N ILE A 961 -10.80 -2.67 -3.86
CA ILE A 961 -10.47 -1.30 -4.29
C ILE A 961 -11.73 -0.45 -4.42
N LEU A 962 -12.80 -0.99 -5.01
CA LEU A 962 -14.07 -0.28 -5.17
C LEU A 962 -14.77 -0.04 -3.85
N ARG A 963 -14.76 -1.01 -2.95
CA ARG A 963 -15.22 -0.86 -1.58
C ARG A 963 -14.38 0.17 -0.83
N HIS A 964 -13.07 0.19 -1.07
CA HIS A 964 -12.19 1.19 -0.47
C HIS A 964 -12.54 2.62 -0.94
N TYR A 965 -12.79 2.84 -2.23
CA TYR A 965 -13.27 4.13 -2.72
C TYR A 965 -14.73 4.39 -2.34
N GLY A 966 -15.55 3.36 -2.28
CA GLY A 966 -16.97 3.35 -2.00
C GLY A 966 -17.26 3.73 -0.56
N ASP A 967 -16.80 2.94 0.42
CA ASP A 967 -17.06 3.15 1.85
C ASP A 967 -16.66 4.56 2.31
N GLY A 968 -15.51 5.08 1.84
CA GLY A 968 -15.03 6.43 2.20
C GLY A 968 -15.79 7.58 1.53
N LEU A 969 -16.57 7.31 0.48
CA LEU A 969 -17.33 8.32 -0.27
C LEU A 969 -18.84 8.14 -0.14
N GLU A 970 -19.31 6.95 0.18
CA GLU A 970 -20.70 6.61 0.49
C GLU A 970 -21.18 7.44 1.68
N SER A 971 -20.30 7.62 2.67
CA SER A 971 -20.46 8.51 3.82
C SER A 971 -20.58 10.00 3.46
N VAL A 972 -19.79 10.47 2.50
CA VAL A 972 -19.72 11.91 2.13
C VAL A 972 -20.75 12.30 1.05
N TYR A 973 -21.14 11.35 0.20
CA TYR A 973 -21.92 11.59 -1.02
C TYR A 973 -23.20 10.77 -1.16
N HIS A 974 -23.52 9.91 -0.19
CA HIS A 974 -24.67 9.00 -0.25
C HIS A 974 -24.66 8.13 -1.52
N LEU A 975 -23.49 7.58 -1.88
CA LEU A 975 -23.31 6.80 -3.12
C LEU A 975 -24.23 5.59 -3.24
N ASN A 976 -24.83 5.10 -2.14
CA ASN A 976 -25.87 4.07 -2.15
C ASN A 976 -27.10 4.44 -3.00
N GLU A 977 -27.40 5.73 -3.19
CA GLU A 977 -28.48 6.17 -4.07
C GLU A 977 -28.13 6.06 -5.56
N THR A 978 -26.90 5.63 -5.90
CA THR A 978 -26.37 5.68 -7.27
C THR A 978 -25.87 4.34 -7.81
N LYS A 979 -26.27 3.22 -7.20
CA LYS A 979 -26.17 1.92 -7.89
C LYS A 979 -27.07 1.97 -9.13
N PRO A 980 -26.55 1.65 -10.33
CA PRO A 980 -27.42 1.54 -11.50
C PRO A 980 -28.49 0.49 -11.20
N SER A 981 -29.70 0.76 -11.67
CA SER A 981 -30.80 -0.19 -11.55
C SER A 981 -30.45 -1.50 -12.27
N GLU A 982 -31.06 -2.61 -11.85
CA GLU A 982 -30.87 -3.90 -12.51
C GLU A 982 -31.17 -3.83 -14.03
N ASN A 983 -32.16 -3.02 -14.43
CA ASN A 983 -32.48 -2.76 -15.83
C ASN A 983 -31.35 -2.05 -16.58
N GLU A 984 -30.65 -1.09 -15.95
CA GLU A 984 -29.51 -0.39 -16.57
C GLU A 984 -28.29 -1.31 -16.68
N ILE A 985 -28.06 -2.15 -15.68
CA ILE A 985 -27.01 -3.18 -15.70
C ILE A 985 -27.28 -4.16 -16.85
N ASP A 986 -28.52 -4.67 -16.94
CA ASP A 986 -28.92 -5.62 -17.98
C ASP A 986 -28.86 -5.00 -19.38
N ALA A 987 -29.33 -3.77 -19.56
CA ALA A 987 -29.23 -3.07 -20.84
C ALA A 987 -27.77 -2.85 -21.27
N SER A 988 -26.92 -2.42 -20.34
CA SER A 988 -25.49 -2.21 -20.58
C SER A 988 -24.77 -3.52 -20.93
N TYR A 989 -25.05 -4.58 -20.18
CA TYR A 989 -24.50 -5.92 -20.45
C TYR A 989 -24.96 -6.46 -21.81
N ASN A 990 -26.25 -6.35 -22.13
CA ASN A 990 -26.79 -6.82 -23.41
C ASN A 990 -26.18 -6.08 -24.60
N ASN A 991 -26.01 -4.76 -24.50
CA ASN A 991 -25.32 -3.99 -25.53
C ASN A 991 -23.86 -4.45 -25.71
N LEU A 992 -23.13 -4.63 -24.61
CA LEU A 992 -21.77 -5.15 -24.64
C LEU A 992 -21.71 -6.55 -25.28
N LYS A 993 -22.61 -7.46 -24.91
CA LYS A 993 -22.72 -8.82 -25.47
C LYS A 993 -22.96 -8.80 -26.98
N ILE A 994 -23.85 -7.93 -27.46
CA ILE A 994 -24.11 -7.74 -28.90
C ILE A 994 -22.83 -7.26 -29.60
N MET A 995 -22.18 -6.22 -29.06
CA MET A 995 -20.95 -5.68 -29.62
C MET A 995 -19.83 -6.74 -29.67
N SER A 996 -19.57 -7.45 -28.57
CA SER A 996 -18.56 -8.50 -28.51
C SER A 996 -18.83 -9.62 -29.53
N THR A 997 -20.09 -9.99 -29.73
CA THR A 997 -20.50 -10.98 -30.74
C THR A 997 -20.24 -10.48 -32.17
N GLN A 998 -20.51 -9.21 -32.45
CA GLN A 998 -20.18 -8.60 -33.74
C GLN A 998 -18.66 -8.54 -33.96
N LYS A 999 -17.88 -8.17 -32.93
CA LYS A 999 -16.40 -8.18 -33.00
C LYS A 999 -15.87 -9.59 -33.33
N VAL A 1000 -16.40 -10.64 -32.72
CA VAL A 1000 -15.99 -12.02 -33.07
C VAL A 1000 -16.39 -12.37 -34.50
N THR A 1001 -17.57 -11.93 -34.95
CA THR A 1001 -18.01 -12.13 -36.34
C THR A 1001 -17.05 -11.48 -37.33
N ILE A 1002 -16.64 -10.24 -37.06
CA ILE A 1002 -15.64 -9.50 -37.85
C ILE A 1002 -14.28 -10.21 -37.80
N SER A 1003 -13.83 -10.65 -36.62
CA SER A 1003 -12.57 -11.37 -36.46
C SER A 1003 -12.55 -12.70 -37.24
N ASN A 1004 -13.66 -13.45 -37.21
CA ASN A 1004 -13.83 -14.67 -37.98
C ASN A 1004 -13.86 -14.39 -39.49
N LEU A 1005 -14.51 -13.30 -39.92
CA LEU A 1005 -14.52 -12.85 -41.31
C LEU A 1005 -13.09 -12.54 -41.79
N ILE A 1006 -12.33 -11.76 -41.02
CA ILE A 1006 -10.93 -11.45 -41.34
C ILE A 1006 -10.11 -12.75 -41.41
N SER A 1007 -10.22 -13.62 -40.41
CA SER A 1007 -9.48 -14.88 -40.34
C SER A 1007 -9.78 -15.79 -41.53
N SER A 1008 -11.05 -16.01 -41.85
CA SER A 1008 -11.49 -16.83 -42.99
C SER A 1008 -10.97 -16.27 -44.32
N LYS A 1009 -11.00 -14.95 -44.49
CA LYS A 1009 -10.51 -14.31 -45.71
C LYS A 1009 -8.99 -14.39 -45.83
N VAL A 1010 -8.26 -14.21 -44.74
CA VAL A 1010 -6.80 -14.40 -44.71
C VAL A 1010 -6.42 -15.87 -44.99
N GLU A 1011 -7.15 -16.83 -44.44
CA GLU A 1011 -6.98 -18.26 -44.73
C GLU A 1011 -7.20 -18.59 -46.21
N SER A 1012 -8.17 -17.94 -46.87
CA SER A 1012 -8.40 -18.11 -48.31
C SER A 1012 -7.23 -17.64 -49.18
N MET A 1013 -6.34 -16.81 -48.62
CA MET A 1013 -5.08 -16.38 -49.26
C MET A 1013 -3.92 -17.37 -48.99
N GLY A 1014 -4.20 -18.54 -48.39
CA GLY A 1014 -3.21 -19.58 -48.08
C GLY A 1014 -2.36 -19.28 -46.83
N LYS A 1015 -2.83 -18.38 -45.97
CA LYS A 1015 -2.08 -17.83 -44.84
C LYS A 1015 -2.87 -18.02 -43.54
N ASP A 1016 -2.23 -18.51 -42.49
CA ASP A 1016 -2.87 -18.72 -41.17
C ASP A 1016 -2.68 -17.46 -40.31
N LEU A 1017 -3.77 -16.72 -40.08
CA LEU A 1017 -3.72 -15.44 -39.36
C LEU A 1017 -3.17 -15.61 -37.93
N THR A 1018 -3.47 -16.73 -37.27
CA THR A 1018 -2.98 -17.05 -35.93
C THR A 1018 -1.47 -17.23 -35.92
N LYS A 1019 -0.94 -17.96 -36.91
CA LYS A 1019 0.53 -18.11 -37.06
C LYS A 1019 1.19 -16.81 -37.44
N ILE A 1020 0.54 -15.97 -38.25
CA ILE A 1020 1.07 -14.67 -38.68
C ILE A 1020 1.12 -13.69 -37.51
N THR A 1021 0.06 -13.60 -36.71
CA THR A 1021 0.00 -12.73 -35.53
C THR A 1021 0.90 -13.21 -34.39
N GLN A 1022 0.97 -14.52 -34.12
CA GLN A 1022 1.90 -15.09 -33.12
C GLN A 1022 3.37 -15.01 -33.55
N ASN A 1023 3.66 -15.16 -34.85
CA ASN A 1023 5.01 -15.00 -35.40
C ASN A 1023 5.30 -13.58 -35.92
N SER A 1024 4.40 -12.62 -35.73
CA SER A 1024 4.55 -11.22 -36.21
C SER A 1024 5.83 -10.57 -35.70
N LYS A 1025 6.31 -11.00 -34.53
CA LYS A 1025 7.61 -10.62 -33.95
C LYS A 1025 8.83 -11.25 -34.65
N LYS A 1026 8.64 -12.11 -35.67
CA LYS A 1026 9.68 -12.92 -36.35
C LYS A 1026 9.58 -12.98 -37.88
N THR A 1027 8.50 -12.56 -38.52
CA THR A 1027 8.37 -12.65 -39.99
C THR A 1027 9.17 -11.55 -40.70
N ASP A 1028 10.29 -11.91 -41.34
CA ASP A 1028 11.04 -11.01 -42.24
C ASP A 1028 10.40 -10.88 -43.63
N GLU A 1029 9.36 -11.67 -43.91
CA GLU A 1029 8.67 -11.65 -45.21
C GLU A 1029 7.79 -10.39 -45.33
N PRO A 1030 8.06 -9.49 -46.30
CA PRO A 1030 7.34 -8.22 -46.42
C PRO A 1030 5.85 -8.36 -46.68
N TYR A 1031 5.41 -9.47 -47.28
CA TYR A 1031 4.01 -9.74 -47.55
C TYR A 1031 3.25 -10.06 -46.26
N ASP A 1032 3.76 -10.98 -45.44
CA ASP A 1032 3.15 -11.35 -44.16
C ASP A 1032 3.14 -10.19 -43.17
N ALA A 1033 4.19 -9.35 -43.18
CA ALA A 1033 4.23 -8.13 -42.38
C ALA A 1033 3.21 -7.09 -42.84
N ALA A 1034 3.01 -6.91 -44.15
CA ALA A 1034 2.00 -6.01 -44.70
C ALA A 1034 0.57 -6.51 -44.42
N LEU A 1035 0.37 -7.83 -44.49
CA LEU A 1035 -0.87 -8.50 -44.17
C LEU A 1035 -1.23 -8.29 -42.68
N THR A 1036 -0.27 -8.56 -41.79
CA THR A 1036 -0.41 -8.29 -40.34
C THR A 1036 -0.78 -6.83 -40.08
N PHE A 1037 -0.05 -5.88 -40.68
CA PHE A 1037 -0.30 -4.45 -40.50
C PHE A 1037 -1.75 -4.03 -40.85
N TYR A 1038 -2.27 -4.48 -41.99
CA TYR A 1038 -3.64 -4.11 -42.38
C TYR A 1038 -4.70 -4.85 -41.57
N THR A 1039 -4.43 -6.09 -41.14
CA THR A 1039 -5.32 -6.79 -40.20
C THR A 1039 -5.34 -6.10 -38.84
N ASP A 1040 -4.19 -5.64 -38.33
CA ASP A 1040 -4.10 -4.90 -37.07
C ASP A 1040 -4.90 -3.59 -37.14
N ILE A 1041 -4.93 -2.88 -38.29
CA ILE A 1041 -5.79 -1.70 -38.46
C ILE A 1041 -7.27 -2.03 -38.28
N PHE A 1042 -7.74 -3.17 -38.82
CA PHE A 1042 -9.13 -3.59 -38.62
C PHE A 1042 -9.41 -3.99 -37.18
N ILE A 1043 -8.47 -4.67 -36.52
CA ILE A 1043 -8.58 -5.03 -35.10
C ILE A 1043 -8.60 -3.77 -34.24
N GLU A 1044 -7.74 -2.79 -34.51
CA GLU A 1044 -7.71 -1.50 -33.80
C GLU A 1044 -9.02 -0.71 -33.98
N LYS A 1045 -9.61 -0.69 -35.18
CA LYS A 1045 -10.92 -0.07 -35.42
C LYS A 1045 -12.05 -0.82 -34.69
N MET A 1046 -11.96 -2.15 -34.63
CA MET A 1046 -12.93 -3.01 -33.97
C MET A 1046 -12.88 -2.86 -32.44
N ASP A 1047 -11.70 -2.68 -31.87
CA ASP A 1047 -11.46 -2.56 -30.43
C ASP A 1047 -11.34 -1.10 -29.95
N ALA A 1048 -11.68 -0.13 -30.81
CA ALA A 1048 -11.69 1.27 -30.43
C ALA A 1048 -12.69 1.52 -29.28
N PRO A 1049 -12.35 2.32 -28.25
CA PRO A 1049 -13.22 2.55 -27.10
C PRO A 1049 -14.59 3.16 -27.44
N ASP A 1050 -14.67 3.87 -28.56
CA ASP A 1050 -15.84 4.54 -29.11
C ASP A 1050 -16.55 3.73 -30.21
N ALA A 1051 -16.08 2.52 -30.52
CA ALA A 1051 -16.74 1.66 -31.50
C ALA A 1051 -18.11 1.23 -30.98
N ASP A 1052 -19.18 1.72 -31.58
CA ASP A 1052 -20.55 1.29 -31.31
C ASP A 1052 -21.03 0.24 -32.33
N GLN A 1053 -22.25 -0.26 -32.16
CA GLN A 1053 -22.84 -1.26 -33.05
C GLN A 1053 -22.86 -0.81 -34.52
N ASN A 1054 -23.15 0.46 -34.80
CA ASN A 1054 -23.17 1.01 -36.15
C ASN A 1054 -21.77 1.03 -36.77
N THR A 1055 -20.76 1.43 -35.99
CA THR A 1055 -19.36 1.46 -36.39
C THR A 1055 -18.86 0.06 -36.72
N LEU A 1056 -19.20 -0.94 -35.89
CA LEU A 1056 -18.85 -2.33 -36.16
C LEU A 1056 -19.53 -2.86 -37.42
N GLN A 1057 -20.80 -2.51 -37.66
CA GLN A 1057 -21.50 -2.93 -38.87
C GLN A 1057 -20.93 -2.26 -40.15
N GLN A 1058 -20.54 -0.99 -40.07
CA GLN A 1058 -19.82 -0.31 -41.14
C GLN A 1058 -18.46 -0.95 -41.39
N LEU A 1059 -17.71 -1.29 -40.34
CA LEU A 1059 -16.42 -1.96 -40.43
C LEU A 1059 -16.56 -3.35 -41.08
N GLN A 1060 -17.57 -4.13 -40.69
CA GLN A 1060 -17.88 -5.41 -41.33
C GLN A 1060 -18.13 -5.22 -42.83
N THR A 1061 -18.97 -4.25 -43.20
CA THR A 1061 -19.28 -3.93 -44.61
C THR A 1061 -18.03 -3.46 -45.37
N GLU A 1062 -17.18 -2.65 -44.74
CA GLU A 1062 -15.88 -2.21 -45.28
C GLU A 1062 -15.00 -3.42 -45.61
N ILE A 1063 -14.86 -4.36 -44.68
CA ILE A 1063 -14.04 -5.57 -44.83
C ILE A 1063 -14.61 -6.45 -45.95
N GLU A 1064 -15.91 -6.72 -45.95
CA GLU A 1064 -16.58 -7.53 -46.98
C GLU A 1064 -16.37 -6.93 -48.38
N ASN A 1065 -16.53 -5.61 -48.52
CA ASN A 1065 -16.31 -4.91 -49.78
C ASN A 1065 -14.84 -5.02 -50.24
N GLN A 1066 -13.88 -4.80 -49.32
CA GLN A 1066 -12.46 -4.81 -49.66
C GLN A 1066 -11.93 -6.19 -50.08
N PHE A 1067 -12.49 -7.27 -49.53
CA PHE A 1067 -12.16 -8.62 -49.96
C PHE A 1067 -12.93 -9.03 -51.23
N ARG A 1068 -14.17 -8.55 -51.41
CA ARG A 1068 -14.95 -8.86 -52.62
C ARG A 1068 -14.37 -8.23 -53.88
N ASP A 1069 -13.85 -7.01 -53.79
CA ASP A 1069 -13.28 -6.27 -54.94
C ASP A 1069 -11.75 -6.48 -55.12
N GLY A 1070 -11.13 -7.28 -54.23
CA GLY A 1070 -9.71 -7.56 -54.22
C GLY A 1070 -8.84 -6.35 -53.84
N SER A 1071 -9.43 -5.28 -53.27
CA SER A 1071 -8.69 -4.07 -52.89
C SER A 1071 -7.83 -4.28 -51.66
N PHE A 1072 -8.22 -5.19 -50.76
CA PHE A 1072 -7.40 -5.58 -49.61
C PHE A 1072 -6.07 -6.21 -50.05
N GLU A 1073 -6.13 -7.22 -50.92
CA GLU A 1073 -4.97 -7.93 -51.46
C GLU A 1073 -4.05 -6.96 -52.22
N LYS A 1074 -4.62 -6.04 -53.00
CA LYS A 1074 -3.86 -4.98 -53.69
C LYS A 1074 -3.16 -4.03 -52.70
N LYS A 1075 -3.80 -3.68 -51.58
CA LYS A 1075 -3.19 -2.85 -50.53
C LYS A 1075 -2.02 -3.58 -49.87
N VAL A 1076 -2.21 -4.84 -49.48
CA VAL A 1076 -1.17 -5.71 -48.91
C VAL A 1076 0.00 -5.86 -49.88
N GLU A 1077 -0.28 -6.19 -51.15
CA GLU A 1077 0.74 -6.35 -52.18
C GLU A 1077 1.52 -5.05 -52.42
N ARG A 1078 0.82 -3.90 -52.50
CA ARG A 1078 1.45 -2.59 -52.67
C ARG A 1078 2.36 -2.23 -51.50
N LEU A 1079 1.92 -2.45 -50.26
CA LEU A 1079 2.74 -2.19 -49.08
C LEU A 1079 3.93 -3.15 -49.00
N SER A 1080 3.71 -4.43 -49.29
CA SER A 1080 4.78 -5.45 -49.32
C SER A 1080 5.86 -5.12 -50.35
N LYS A 1081 5.53 -4.41 -51.44
CA LYS A 1081 6.46 -3.94 -52.48
C LYS A 1081 7.10 -2.59 -52.16
N ASN A 1082 6.62 -1.86 -51.14
CA ASN A 1082 7.13 -0.55 -50.78
C ASN A 1082 8.57 -0.67 -50.21
N SER A 1083 9.51 0.02 -50.85
CA SER A 1083 10.93 -0.06 -50.48
C SER A 1083 11.23 0.49 -49.07
N LEU A 1084 10.51 1.54 -48.64
CA LEU A 1084 10.68 2.13 -47.32
C LEU A 1084 10.15 1.20 -46.23
N PHE A 1085 8.98 0.59 -46.46
CA PHE A 1085 8.42 -0.43 -45.57
C PHE A 1085 9.36 -1.63 -45.40
N LYS A 1086 9.91 -2.17 -46.51
CA LYS A 1086 10.93 -3.23 -46.48
C LYS A 1086 12.18 -2.84 -45.70
N GLU A 1087 12.60 -1.58 -45.82
CA GLU A 1087 13.79 -1.09 -45.11
C GLU A 1087 13.53 -0.95 -43.61
N LEU A 1088 12.36 -0.48 -43.21
CA LEU A 1088 11.95 -0.43 -41.80
C LEU A 1088 11.87 -1.83 -41.20
N LEU A 1089 11.30 -2.80 -41.92
CA LEU A 1089 11.28 -4.22 -41.47
C LEU A 1089 12.67 -4.76 -41.13
N LYS A 1090 13.70 -4.38 -41.89
CA LYS A 1090 15.10 -4.77 -41.63
C LYS A 1090 15.71 -4.15 -40.37
N GLN A 1091 15.11 -3.09 -39.81
CA GLN A 1091 15.65 -2.33 -38.67
C GLN A 1091 15.13 -2.78 -37.29
N GLY A 1092 14.17 -3.72 -37.20
CA GLY A 1092 13.77 -4.37 -35.93
C GLY A 1092 12.26 -4.49 -35.66
N ARG A 1093 11.82 -5.68 -35.21
CA ARG A 1093 10.49 -6.28 -35.42
C ARG A 1093 9.32 -5.84 -34.50
N GLY A 1094 9.22 -4.58 -34.08
CA GLY A 1094 8.09 -4.15 -33.21
C GLY A 1094 7.79 -2.65 -33.14
N LEU A 1095 8.79 -1.79 -33.34
CA LEU A 1095 8.61 -0.34 -33.45
C LEU A 1095 8.09 0.08 -34.85
N ASN A 1096 8.20 -0.83 -35.83
CA ASN A 1096 7.99 -0.55 -37.25
C ASN A 1096 6.52 -0.28 -37.64
N PHE A 1097 5.53 -0.92 -37.01
CA PHE A 1097 4.12 -0.67 -37.35
C PHE A 1097 3.62 0.66 -36.80
N LYS A 1098 4.03 1.01 -35.57
CA LYS A 1098 3.75 2.32 -34.98
C LYS A 1098 4.46 3.45 -35.73
N GLU A 1099 5.73 3.24 -36.09
CA GLU A 1099 6.49 4.17 -36.94
C GLU A 1099 5.87 4.29 -38.33
N TRP A 1100 5.47 3.19 -38.96
CA TRP A 1100 4.80 3.21 -40.27
C TRP A 1100 3.43 3.90 -40.21
N LYS A 1101 2.60 3.59 -39.23
CA LYS A 1101 1.31 4.26 -38.98
C LYS A 1101 1.50 5.76 -38.77
N LYS A 1102 2.55 6.17 -38.04
CA LYS A 1102 2.93 7.59 -37.89
C LYS A 1102 3.36 8.19 -39.23
N ILE A 1103 4.18 7.49 -40.02
CA ILE A 1103 4.60 7.92 -41.35
C ILE A 1103 3.37 8.08 -42.26
N GLU A 1104 2.41 7.15 -42.26
CA GLU A 1104 1.18 7.26 -43.04
C GLU A 1104 0.31 8.43 -42.58
N THR A 1105 0.07 8.55 -41.28
CA THR A 1105 -0.73 9.66 -40.70
C THR A 1105 -0.12 11.02 -41.02
N ASN A 1106 1.20 11.16 -40.84
CA ASN A 1106 1.90 12.38 -41.17
C ASN A 1106 1.91 12.62 -42.68
N THR A 1107 2.04 11.57 -43.49
CA THR A 1107 1.96 11.65 -44.94
C THR A 1107 0.60 12.20 -45.37
N ASP A 1108 -0.49 11.71 -44.80
CA ASP A 1108 -1.83 12.22 -45.10
C ASP A 1108 -1.98 13.70 -44.71
N LYS A 1109 -1.54 14.07 -43.50
CA LYS A 1109 -1.54 15.47 -43.05
C LYS A 1109 -0.69 16.36 -43.96
N ALA A 1110 0.50 15.90 -44.35
CA ALA A 1110 1.41 16.62 -45.22
C ALA A 1110 0.81 16.77 -46.63
N VAL A 1111 0.24 15.70 -47.20
CA VAL A 1111 -0.44 15.75 -48.52
C VAL A 1111 -1.60 16.74 -48.48
N THR A 1112 -2.45 16.71 -47.45
CA THR A 1112 -3.56 17.66 -47.30
C THR A 1112 -3.07 19.09 -47.11
N ALA A 1113 -2.07 19.32 -46.26
CA ALA A 1113 -1.48 20.65 -46.07
C ALA A 1113 -0.85 21.20 -47.36
N ILE A 1114 -0.14 20.35 -48.10
CA ILE A 1114 0.43 20.70 -49.41
C ILE A 1114 -0.68 21.00 -50.42
N GLN A 1115 -1.76 20.20 -50.46
CA GLN A 1115 -2.89 20.43 -51.35
C GLN A 1115 -3.61 21.74 -51.03
N ASN A 1116 -3.82 22.05 -49.76
CA ASN A 1116 -4.39 23.33 -49.31
C ASN A 1116 -3.48 24.49 -49.71
N ASN A 1117 -2.16 24.36 -49.49
CA ASN A 1117 -1.21 25.39 -49.88
C ASN A 1117 -1.18 25.62 -51.41
N ILE A 1118 -1.33 24.56 -52.22
CA ILE A 1118 -1.47 24.71 -53.67
C ILE A 1118 -2.75 25.47 -53.99
N ASN A 1119 -3.87 25.11 -53.38
CA ASN A 1119 -5.15 25.77 -53.61
C ASN A 1119 -5.10 27.25 -53.20
N GLU A 1120 -4.54 27.56 -52.03
CA GLU A 1120 -4.30 28.93 -51.56
C GLU A 1120 -3.43 29.72 -52.54
N THR A 1121 -2.30 29.15 -52.98
CA THR A 1121 -1.41 29.80 -53.96
C THR A 1121 -2.13 30.04 -55.29
N MET A 1122 -2.99 29.12 -55.73
CA MET A 1122 -3.77 29.28 -56.96
C MET A 1122 -4.90 30.30 -56.83
N THR A 1123 -5.45 30.47 -55.63
CA THR A 1123 -6.49 31.45 -55.32
C THR A 1123 -5.92 32.85 -55.12
N GLU A 1124 -4.81 32.98 -54.37
CA GLU A 1124 -4.11 34.23 -54.11
C GLU A 1124 -3.48 34.81 -55.39
N TYR A 1125 -3.00 33.93 -56.28
CA TYR A 1125 -2.41 34.32 -57.55
C TYR A 1125 -3.17 33.73 -58.75
N PRO A 1126 -4.31 34.34 -59.15
CA PRO A 1126 -5.08 33.91 -60.33
C PRO A 1126 -4.22 33.86 -61.60
N ASP A 1127 -3.26 34.79 -61.73
CA ASP A 1127 -2.21 34.75 -62.74
C ASP A 1127 -0.94 34.06 -62.20
N ILE A 1128 -1.01 32.73 -62.01
CA ILE A 1128 0.07 31.94 -61.45
C ILE A 1128 1.38 32.04 -62.25
N ALA A 1129 1.28 32.20 -63.57
CA ALA A 1129 2.45 32.44 -64.42
C ALA A 1129 3.03 33.83 -64.20
N GLY A 1130 2.21 34.85 -63.91
CA GLY A 1130 2.63 36.15 -63.42
C GLY A 1130 3.40 36.08 -62.10
N TYR A 1131 2.88 35.36 -61.09
CA TYR A 1131 3.54 35.14 -59.79
C TYR A 1131 4.92 34.48 -59.92
N ILE A 1132 5.05 33.46 -60.77
CA ILE A 1132 6.34 32.82 -61.09
C ILE A 1132 7.30 33.80 -61.77
N MET A 1133 6.76 34.78 -62.49
CA MET A 1133 7.48 35.70 -63.37
C MET A 1133 7.68 37.11 -62.79
N GLU A 1134 7.22 37.42 -61.57
CA GLU A 1134 7.48 38.71 -60.91
C GLU A 1134 8.99 39.01 -60.84
N GLY A 1135 9.82 37.98 -60.63
CA GLY A 1135 11.28 38.09 -60.74
C GLY A 1135 11.76 38.47 -62.15
N ARG A 1136 11.07 38.04 -63.20
CA ARG A 1136 11.43 38.26 -64.61
C ARG A 1136 10.87 39.55 -65.21
N ASN A 1137 9.69 40.02 -64.80
CA ASN A 1137 9.15 41.31 -65.27
C ASN A 1137 10.02 42.50 -64.82
N ALA A 1138 10.66 42.41 -63.65
CA ALA A 1138 11.66 43.38 -63.22
C ALA A 1138 12.98 43.33 -64.04
N ALA A 1139 13.29 42.22 -64.71
CA ALA A 1139 14.44 42.10 -65.61
C ALA A 1139 14.14 42.67 -67.01
N ASN A 1140 12.90 42.53 -67.49
CA ASN A 1140 12.46 43.17 -68.73
C ASN A 1140 12.26 44.69 -68.56
N ALA A 1141 11.79 45.14 -67.39
CA ALA A 1141 11.72 46.57 -67.06
C ALA A 1141 13.13 47.22 -67.00
N ALA A 1142 14.16 46.49 -66.56
CA ALA A 1142 15.55 46.93 -66.60
C ALA A 1142 16.16 46.97 -68.02
N ASN A 1143 15.58 46.24 -68.98
CA ASN A 1143 16.01 46.26 -70.39
C ASN A 1143 15.23 47.26 -71.26
N ALA A 1144 14.11 47.81 -70.77
CA ALA A 1144 13.25 48.73 -71.52
C ALA A 1144 13.51 50.22 -71.23
N GLY A 1145 14.28 50.55 -70.19
CA GLY A 1145 14.74 51.91 -69.89
C GLY A 1145 16.25 52.01 -70.03
N GLY A 1146 16.73 52.67 -71.08
CA GLY A 1146 18.16 52.72 -71.42
C GLY A 1146 19.01 53.44 -70.38
N VAL A 1147 19.70 52.68 -69.53
CA VAL A 1147 21.06 52.97 -69.03
C VAL A 1147 21.73 51.61 -68.76
N ASN A 1148 22.84 51.35 -69.46
CA ASN A 1148 23.86 50.30 -69.24
C ASN A 1148 23.42 48.98 -68.58
N ALA A 1149 23.42 47.92 -69.40
CA ALA A 1149 23.63 46.51 -69.03
C ALA A 1149 23.42 46.20 -67.54
N ALA A 1150 22.15 46.01 -67.18
CA ALA A 1150 21.75 45.43 -65.90
C ALA A 1150 22.63 44.20 -65.63
N ASP A 1151 23.37 44.28 -64.53
CA ASP A 1151 24.19 43.21 -63.95
C ASP A 1151 23.69 41.81 -64.40
N PRO A 1152 24.43 41.12 -65.28
CA PRO A 1152 24.07 39.78 -65.74
C PRO A 1152 23.86 38.81 -64.57
N GLU A 1153 24.54 39.05 -63.43
CA GLU A 1153 24.31 38.30 -62.21
C GLU A 1153 22.94 38.61 -61.60
N ALA A 1154 22.48 39.86 -61.58
CA ALA A 1154 21.14 40.22 -61.10
C ALA A 1154 20.03 39.59 -61.97
N ALA A 1155 20.20 39.54 -63.29
CA ALA A 1155 19.28 38.84 -64.19
C ALA A 1155 19.30 37.31 -63.98
N ALA A 1156 20.49 36.73 -63.77
CA ALA A 1156 20.64 35.31 -63.43
C ALA A 1156 20.04 34.97 -62.06
N ARG A 1157 20.21 35.83 -61.04
CA ARG A 1157 19.63 35.68 -59.69
C ARG A 1157 18.09 35.71 -59.73
N LYS A 1158 17.52 36.63 -60.51
CA LYS A 1158 16.05 36.72 -60.69
C LYS A 1158 15.48 35.54 -61.48
N MET A 1159 16.18 35.07 -62.51
CA MET A 1159 15.79 33.86 -63.24
C MET A 1159 15.86 32.62 -62.35
N GLU A 1160 16.89 32.53 -61.51
CA GLU A 1160 17.02 31.48 -60.50
C GLU A 1160 15.84 31.50 -59.52
N GLU A 1161 15.40 32.69 -59.09
CA GLU A 1161 14.23 32.86 -58.23
C GLU A 1161 12.93 32.39 -58.90
N SER A 1162 12.72 32.71 -60.19
CA SER A 1162 11.57 32.19 -60.95
C SER A 1162 11.60 30.66 -61.09
N TYR A 1163 12.78 30.05 -61.30
CA TYR A 1163 12.91 28.60 -61.27
C TYR A 1163 12.65 28.02 -59.87
N LYS A 1164 13.04 28.71 -58.80
CA LYS A 1164 12.75 28.29 -57.42
C LYS A 1164 11.26 28.30 -57.13
N ARG A 1165 10.55 29.39 -57.46
CA ARG A 1165 9.07 29.51 -57.29
C ARG A 1165 8.33 28.46 -58.12
N LEU A 1166 8.69 28.30 -59.39
CA LEU A 1166 8.11 27.25 -60.25
C LEU A 1166 8.44 25.85 -59.75
N GLY A 1167 9.68 25.62 -59.34
CA GLY A 1167 10.16 24.35 -58.80
C GLY A 1167 9.45 23.97 -57.50
N GLU A 1168 9.21 24.94 -56.62
CA GLU A 1168 8.45 24.76 -55.38
C GLU A 1168 7.02 24.32 -55.68
N LEU A 1169 6.32 25.06 -56.55
CA LEU A 1169 4.93 24.77 -56.90
C LEU A 1169 4.79 23.40 -57.58
N VAL A 1170 5.66 23.07 -58.53
CA VAL A 1170 5.65 21.76 -59.21
C VAL A 1170 6.02 20.63 -58.25
N SER A 1171 6.91 20.87 -57.29
CA SER A 1171 7.26 19.89 -56.25
C SER A 1171 6.08 19.64 -55.32
N LYS A 1172 5.39 20.70 -54.87
CA LYS A 1172 4.15 20.59 -54.11
C LYS A 1172 3.09 19.82 -54.90
N GLN A 1173 2.86 20.14 -56.16
CA GLN A 1173 1.92 19.40 -57.03
C GLN A 1173 2.31 17.93 -57.25
N LEU A 1174 3.61 17.62 -57.26
CA LEU A 1174 4.13 16.27 -57.36
C LEU A 1174 3.89 15.50 -56.05
N LEU A 1175 4.14 16.12 -54.90
CA LEU A 1175 3.97 15.54 -53.56
C LEU A 1175 2.50 15.38 -53.15
N ALA A 1176 1.61 16.27 -53.62
CA ALA A 1176 0.16 16.15 -53.41
C ALA A 1176 -0.50 15.06 -54.25
N ASP A 1177 0.19 14.53 -55.27
CA ASP A 1177 -0.34 13.48 -56.14
C ASP A 1177 -0.33 12.11 -55.43
N PRO A 1178 -1.49 11.42 -55.29
CA PRO A 1178 -1.56 10.12 -54.62
C PRO A 1178 -0.64 9.06 -55.22
N SER A 1179 -0.33 9.15 -56.51
CA SER A 1179 0.58 8.22 -57.20
C SER A 1179 2.06 8.38 -56.77
N ASN A 1180 2.40 9.47 -56.07
CA ASN A 1180 3.74 9.77 -55.58
C ASN A 1180 3.85 9.74 -54.05
N ARG A 1181 2.87 9.15 -53.36
CA ARG A 1181 2.79 9.05 -51.90
C ARG A 1181 4.09 8.57 -51.24
N VAL A 1182 4.85 7.70 -51.91
CA VAL A 1182 6.16 7.19 -51.44
C VAL A 1182 7.21 8.30 -51.21
N LEU A 1183 7.12 9.42 -51.93
CA LEU A 1183 8.03 10.57 -51.74
C LEU A 1183 7.76 11.29 -50.43
N VAL A 1184 6.48 11.51 -50.11
CA VAL A 1184 6.07 12.14 -48.84
C VAL A 1184 6.38 11.22 -47.67
N GLN A 1185 6.14 9.90 -47.82
CA GLN A 1185 6.55 8.91 -46.82
C GLN A 1185 8.05 8.96 -46.54
N ALA A 1186 8.89 9.14 -47.58
CA ALA A 1186 10.33 9.28 -47.41
C ALA A 1186 10.72 10.60 -46.73
N ILE A 1187 9.97 11.69 -46.94
CA ILE A 1187 10.18 12.96 -46.24
C ILE A 1187 9.86 12.81 -44.75
N GLU A 1188 8.72 12.25 -44.43
CA GLU A 1188 8.29 12.03 -43.04
C GLU A 1188 9.17 11.03 -42.29
N ALA A 1189 9.75 10.05 -42.99
CA ALA A 1189 10.75 9.15 -42.44
C ALA A 1189 12.15 9.79 -42.29
N GLY A 1190 12.33 11.06 -42.66
CA GLY A 1190 13.61 11.77 -42.62
C GLY A 1190 14.66 11.26 -43.62
N LYS A 1191 14.24 10.41 -44.58
CA LYS A 1191 15.08 9.84 -45.64
C LYS A 1191 15.25 10.81 -46.81
N LEU A 1192 14.35 11.76 -46.92
CA LEU A 1192 14.30 12.77 -47.97
C LEU A 1192 13.94 14.12 -47.32
N LYS A 1193 14.39 15.23 -47.90
CA LYS A 1193 13.88 16.55 -47.54
C LYS A 1193 13.07 17.14 -48.70
N PHE A 1194 12.17 18.07 -48.41
CA PHE A 1194 11.43 18.78 -49.46
C PHE A 1194 12.37 19.45 -50.45
N GLU A 1195 13.48 20.03 -49.96
CA GLU A 1195 14.49 20.69 -50.77
C GLU A 1195 15.19 19.73 -51.75
N ASP A 1196 15.31 18.45 -51.39
CA ASP A 1196 15.89 17.42 -52.27
C ASP A 1196 14.97 17.18 -53.49
N VAL A 1197 13.65 17.13 -53.26
CA VAL A 1197 12.63 17.02 -54.33
C VAL A 1197 12.61 18.29 -55.17
N GLN A 1198 12.61 19.45 -54.52
CA GLN A 1198 12.61 20.76 -55.17
C GLN A 1198 13.82 20.95 -56.05
N LYS A 1199 15.02 20.60 -55.58
CA LYS A 1199 16.25 20.67 -56.36
C LYS A 1199 16.16 19.79 -57.60
N ASN A 1200 15.69 18.55 -57.47
CA ASN A 1200 15.54 17.62 -58.60
C ASN A 1200 14.53 18.13 -59.64
N VAL A 1201 13.41 18.72 -59.18
CA VAL A 1201 12.42 19.35 -60.04
C VAL A 1201 13.03 20.56 -60.76
N ILE A 1202 13.73 21.45 -60.06
CA ILE A 1202 14.41 22.62 -60.65
C ILE A 1202 15.42 22.20 -61.71
N GLU A 1203 16.28 21.22 -61.41
CA GLU A 1203 17.26 20.68 -62.37
C GLU A 1203 16.57 20.13 -63.63
N SER A 1204 15.46 19.41 -63.47
CA SER A 1204 14.67 18.89 -64.59
C SER A 1204 14.05 20.01 -65.42
N LEU A 1205 13.49 21.04 -64.78
CA LEU A 1205 12.89 22.21 -65.45
C LEU A 1205 13.96 23.05 -66.19
N LYS A 1206 15.14 23.22 -65.60
CA LYS A 1206 16.28 23.89 -66.25
C LYS A 1206 16.78 23.10 -67.46
N LYS A 1207 16.92 21.77 -67.35
CA LYS A 1207 17.30 20.89 -68.47
C LYS A 1207 16.29 20.97 -69.62
N GLN A 1208 15.00 21.09 -69.29
CA GLN A 1208 13.92 21.27 -70.26
C GLN A 1208 13.79 22.70 -70.80
N LYS A 1209 14.63 23.65 -70.33
CA LYS A 1209 14.60 25.07 -70.69
C LYS A 1209 13.20 25.69 -70.54
N THR A 1210 12.45 25.31 -69.51
CA THR A 1210 11.02 25.65 -69.35
C THR A 1210 10.74 27.15 -69.31
N LEU A 1211 11.67 27.96 -68.79
CA LEU A 1211 11.55 29.42 -68.74
C LEU A 1211 12.35 30.17 -69.83
N HIS A 1212 13.02 29.47 -70.76
CA HIS A 1212 13.94 30.08 -71.73
C HIS A 1212 13.45 30.01 -73.19
N GLY A 1213 13.74 31.07 -73.97
CA GLY A 1213 13.61 31.10 -75.44
C GLY A 1213 12.18 30.89 -75.95
N LYS A 1214 12.06 30.36 -77.18
CA LYS A 1214 10.78 30.06 -77.89
C LYS A 1214 9.89 29.02 -77.16
N ASN A 1215 10.39 28.38 -76.12
CA ASN A 1215 9.67 27.35 -75.35
C ASN A 1215 8.83 27.94 -74.21
N PHE A 1216 8.99 29.24 -73.91
CA PHE A 1216 8.26 29.94 -72.87
C PHE A 1216 7.12 30.78 -73.45
N ASN A 1217 5.88 30.45 -73.08
CA ASN A 1217 4.69 31.28 -73.26
C ASN A 1217 3.92 31.27 -71.93
N LYS A 1218 3.49 32.45 -71.46
CA LYS A 1218 2.97 32.66 -70.11
C LYS A 1218 1.65 31.92 -69.90
N GLU A 1219 0.73 32.06 -70.85
CA GLU A 1219 -0.60 31.43 -70.82
C GLU A 1219 -0.47 29.90 -70.86
N ARG A 1220 0.40 29.38 -71.75
CA ARG A 1220 0.68 27.96 -71.90
C ARG A 1220 1.43 27.37 -70.71
N LEU A 1221 2.24 28.16 -70.00
CA LEU A 1221 2.87 27.74 -68.75
C LEU A 1221 1.84 27.64 -67.62
N ALA A 1222 0.98 28.65 -67.46
CA ALA A 1222 -0.13 28.63 -66.49
C ALA A 1222 -1.04 27.42 -66.75
N GLU A 1223 -1.39 27.17 -68.01
CA GLU A 1223 -2.20 26.01 -68.43
C GLU A 1223 -1.50 24.68 -68.07
N LYS A 1224 -0.19 24.54 -68.39
CA LYS A 1224 0.61 23.35 -68.06
C LYS A 1224 0.76 23.08 -66.56
N ILE A 1225 0.72 24.13 -65.74
CA ILE A 1225 0.75 24.02 -64.28
C ILE A 1225 -0.63 23.59 -63.78
N ARG A 1226 -1.71 24.25 -64.22
CA ARG A 1226 -3.09 23.95 -63.79
C ARG A 1226 -3.52 22.54 -64.16
N ASN A 1227 -3.22 22.08 -65.37
CA ASN A 1227 -3.56 20.71 -65.81
C ASN A 1227 -2.53 19.65 -65.36
N GLY A 1228 -1.49 20.04 -64.62
CA GLY A 1228 -0.46 19.13 -64.10
C GLY A 1228 0.43 18.50 -65.19
N ASN A 1229 0.42 18.99 -66.42
CA ASN A 1229 1.31 18.47 -67.48
C ASN A 1229 2.78 18.72 -67.15
N LEU A 1230 3.09 19.79 -66.43
CA LEU A 1230 4.46 20.09 -66.01
C LEU A 1230 4.97 19.07 -64.97
N LYS A 1231 4.14 18.70 -63.98
CA LYS A 1231 4.51 17.64 -63.02
C LYS A 1231 4.71 16.29 -63.70
N LYS A 1232 3.85 15.92 -64.66
CA LYS A 1232 3.98 14.66 -65.42
C LYS A 1232 5.32 14.56 -66.15
N LYS A 1233 5.79 15.66 -66.75
CA LYS A 1233 7.04 15.70 -67.51
C LYS A 1233 8.31 15.62 -66.65
N VAL A 1234 8.25 15.98 -65.37
CA VAL A 1234 9.40 15.90 -64.46
C VAL A 1234 9.35 14.68 -63.54
N LYS A 1235 8.18 14.05 -63.39
CA LYS A 1235 7.92 12.94 -62.45
C LYS A 1235 8.93 11.80 -62.54
N GLU A 1236 9.17 11.24 -63.72
CA GLU A 1236 10.04 10.06 -63.88
C GLU A 1236 11.50 10.35 -63.47
N SER A 1237 12.07 11.45 -63.99
CA SER A 1237 13.41 11.94 -63.66
C SER A 1237 13.59 12.22 -62.16
N VAL A 1238 12.58 12.82 -61.53
CA VAL A 1238 12.60 13.13 -60.09
C VAL A 1238 12.47 11.86 -59.25
N LEU A 1239 11.57 10.94 -59.60
CA LEU A 1239 11.39 9.68 -58.86
C LEU A 1239 12.64 8.79 -58.92
N GLU A 1240 13.33 8.73 -60.06
CA GLU A 1240 14.55 7.94 -60.22
C GLU A 1240 15.70 8.49 -59.36
N LYS A 1241 16.02 9.78 -59.47
CA LYS A 1241 17.04 10.44 -58.63
C LYS A 1241 16.72 10.35 -57.14
N THR A 1242 15.44 10.46 -56.80
CA THR A 1242 14.99 10.43 -55.40
C THR A 1242 15.07 9.02 -54.80
N LYS A 1243 14.76 7.96 -55.58
CA LYS A 1243 15.00 6.57 -55.15
C LYS A 1243 16.46 6.32 -54.83
N GLU A 1244 17.38 6.93 -55.58
CA GLU A 1244 18.81 6.83 -55.34
C GLU A 1244 19.25 7.57 -54.07
N THR A 1245 18.73 8.78 -53.82
CA THR A 1245 18.95 9.54 -52.58
C THR A 1245 18.47 8.77 -51.34
N VAL A 1246 17.27 8.18 -51.39
CA VAL A 1246 16.70 7.40 -50.28
C VAL A 1246 17.56 6.17 -49.96
N LYS A 1247 18.09 5.48 -50.98
CA LYS A 1247 19.00 4.33 -50.79
C LYS A 1247 20.34 4.72 -50.16
N ARG A 1248 20.85 5.92 -50.44
CA ARG A 1248 22.18 6.37 -49.99
C ARG A 1248 22.16 6.99 -48.58
N ARG A 1249 21.01 7.49 -48.12
CA ARG A 1249 20.91 8.18 -46.83
C ARG A 1249 20.61 7.17 -45.71
N PRO A 1250 21.54 6.93 -44.76
CA PRO A 1250 21.24 6.13 -43.59
C PRO A 1250 20.06 6.74 -42.84
N ALA A 1251 19.24 5.91 -42.20
CA ALA A 1251 18.15 6.43 -41.38
C ALA A 1251 18.78 7.35 -40.30
N PRO A 1252 18.17 8.50 -39.96
CA PRO A 1252 18.69 9.32 -38.89
C PRO A 1252 18.89 8.44 -37.66
N ALA A 1253 20.11 8.45 -37.10
CA ALA A 1253 20.45 7.65 -35.93
C ALA A 1253 19.41 7.93 -34.83
N ARG A 1254 18.81 6.86 -34.30
CA ARG A 1254 17.83 6.96 -33.22
C ARG A 1254 18.39 7.89 -32.15
N ILE A 1255 17.73 9.02 -31.92
CA ILE A 1255 17.84 9.70 -30.63
C ILE A 1255 17.27 8.68 -29.65
N SER A 1256 18.17 7.97 -28.97
CA SER A 1256 17.79 7.02 -27.94
C SER A 1256 16.91 7.78 -26.94
N PRO A 1257 15.69 7.32 -26.65
CA PRO A 1257 14.92 7.92 -25.59
C PRO A 1257 15.66 7.58 -24.29
N LYS A 1258 16.50 8.50 -23.83
CA LYS A 1258 16.83 8.56 -22.40
C LYS A 1258 15.56 9.03 -21.70
N LEU A 1259 14.77 8.07 -21.27
CA LEU A 1259 13.87 8.13 -20.12
C LEU A 1259 13.68 6.71 -19.60
#